data_AF-A0A854C3N1-F1
#
_entry.id   AF-A0A854C3N1-F1
#
_cell.length_a   1.000
_cell.length_b   1.000
_cell.length_c   1.000
_cell.angle_alpha   90.00
_cell.angle_beta   90.00
_cell.angle_gamma   90.00
#
_symmetry.space_group_name_H-M   'P 1'
#
loop_
_entity.id
_entity.type
_entity.pdbx_description
1 polymer ?
#
loop_
_entity_poly.entity_id
_entity_poly.type
_entity_poly.pdbx_seq_one_letter_code
_entity_poly.pdbx_strand_id
1 'polypeptide(L)'
;MKPIPKYIALLLVIIGFYACASTGMPDGGPYDETPPKFVRATPEPNATNNKRKKISIEFDEYIKLDKASEKVIISPPQNEAPEVKVSGHRVLVEFFDTLRENTTYTIDFGDAIVDNNEDNPLGNFAYAFSTGEHIDTMEVSGTVLSADNLEPVKGIQVGLHKNLEDSAFVKLPFDRISRTDSRGHFTIRGVAPGKYRIYALMDGNQNYLFDSKTEAIAFLDSLVVPDMRPDVRQDTVWNELDTLAYDTIYEVHYTRFLPDNLILRSFKEENPMQYLVKSEREQLNRFSLYFSAKADTLPTIKGLDFDEKDAFIIESNPRNDTIRYWIKDTVMCERDTLTFQMDYLATDTLGQLVPKTDTLRMVNKIDKKRRMALAEEALKKEEKERKKRAKKGDTLKVEPKFFAMSVDAPSSLDLNRNIVLKFEEPVEHIDTAAIHMAVKVDSLWEDIPFILMADSVVPRQYQILADWQPGQEYQLKIDSLGIKGIYGLYTNKVENQLKVKTLEDYGTLYLNIVGAGPHAIVQLLNSSDGVVRQQPVTDKNTCDFYFLQPSTKYYIRLFNDDNNNGVWDTGNYAEKRQPEEVFYFPKVWEMKANFEFEETWDIHAVPLDKQKLDEIKKQKPDEAKKIKDRNKERARKLGRT
;
A
#
# COMPACT_ATOMS: atom_id res chain seq x y z
N MET A 1 -74.29 45.69 14.65
CA MET A 1 -73.04 44.91 14.69
C MET A 1 -73.22 43.70 13.79
N LYS A 2 -72.54 43.65 12.63
CA LYS A 2 -72.67 42.50 11.70
C LYS A 2 -71.91 41.30 12.28
N PRO A 3 -72.49 40.08 12.31
CA PRO A 3 -71.82 38.91 12.85
C PRO A 3 -70.62 38.52 11.98
N ILE A 4 -69.45 38.36 12.60
CA ILE A 4 -68.26 37.83 11.94
C ILE A 4 -68.61 36.45 11.37
N PRO A 5 -68.41 36.19 10.06
CA PRO A 5 -68.76 34.91 9.47
C PRO A 5 -67.90 33.79 10.09
N LYS A 6 -68.55 32.68 10.47
CA LYS A 6 -67.95 31.54 11.18
C LYS A 6 -66.67 31.00 10.52
N TYR A 7 -66.50 31.20 9.21
CA TYR A 7 -65.31 30.80 8.46
C TYR A 7 -64.04 31.61 8.82
N ILE A 8 -64.17 32.89 9.21
CA ILE A 8 -63.01 33.72 9.62
C ILE A 8 -62.55 33.33 11.03
N ALA A 9 -63.48 33.00 11.92
CA ALA A 9 -63.15 32.44 13.23
C ALA A 9 -62.49 31.06 13.12
N LEU A 10 -62.95 30.21 12.19
CA LEU A 10 -62.33 28.91 11.91
C LEU A 10 -60.91 29.07 11.34
N LEU A 11 -60.69 30.03 10.43
CA LEU A 11 -59.39 30.32 9.84
C LEU A 11 -58.39 30.84 10.90
N LEU A 12 -58.83 31.71 11.82
CA LEU A 12 -58.01 32.20 12.94
C LEU A 12 -57.65 31.11 13.95
N VAL A 13 -58.55 30.14 14.18
CA VAL A 13 -58.26 28.96 15.01
C VAL A 13 -57.24 28.03 14.32
N ILE A 14 -57.35 27.82 13.00
CA ILE A 14 -56.39 27.02 12.23
C ILE A 14 -55.00 27.68 12.18
N ILE A 15 -54.93 29.01 12.06
CA ILE A 15 -53.66 29.77 12.12
C ILE A 15 -53.08 29.73 13.54
N GLY A 16 -53.93 29.74 14.59
CA GLY A 16 -53.50 29.59 15.98
C GLY A 16 -52.86 28.23 16.30
N PHE A 17 -53.25 27.15 15.60
CA PHE A 17 -52.61 25.84 15.72
C PHE A 17 -51.30 25.70 14.93
N TYR A 18 -51.06 26.55 13.92
CA TYR A 18 -49.80 26.57 13.17
C TYR A 18 -48.70 27.43 13.81
N ALA A 19 -49.06 28.34 14.73
CA ALA A 19 -48.13 29.24 15.41
C ALA A 19 -47.61 28.71 16.76
N CYS A 20 -48.07 27.55 17.21
CA CYS A 20 -47.64 26.94 18.46
C CYS A 20 -46.82 25.67 18.18
N ALA A 21 -45.55 25.73 18.58
CA ALA A 21 -44.53 24.67 18.61
C ALA A 21 -43.54 24.66 17.44
N SER A 22 -42.59 25.60 17.46
CA SER A 22 -41.22 25.21 17.10
C SER A 22 -40.69 24.31 18.22
N THR A 23 -40.54 23.02 17.95
CA THR A 23 -39.83 22.11 18.85
C THR A 23 -38.34 22.40 18.75
N GLY A 24 -37.89 23.52 19.31
CA GLY A 24 -36.48 23.71 19.61
C GLY A 24 -36.12 22.74 20.74
N MET A 25 -35.15 21.87 20.51
CA MET A 25 -34.55 21.12 21.62
C MET A 25 -34.01 22.13 22.63
N PRO A 26 -34.19 21.94 23.95
CA PRO A 26 -33.55 22.79 24.94
C PRO A 26 -32.05 22.81 24.63
N ASP A 27 -31.54 24.01 24.37
CA ASP A 27 -30.14 24.21 24.03
C ASP A 27 -29.31 23.79 25.25
N GLY A 28 -28.52 22.72 25.11
CA GLY A 28 -27.76 22.13 26.23
C GLY A 28 -26.78 23.13 26.84
N GLY A 29 -26.21 22.83 28.01
CA GLY A 29 -25.13 23.63 28.58
C GLY A 29 -23.90 23.74 27.64
N PRO A 30 -22.91 24.59 27.94
CA PRO A 30 -21.63 24.59 27.25
C PRO A 30 -21.04 23.17 27.20
N TYR A 31 -20.37 22.83 26.10
CA TYR A 31 -19.61 21.59 26.02
C TYR A 31 -18.44 21.64 26.98
N ASP A 32 -18.10 20.50 27.59
CA ASP A 32 -16.85 20.37 28.31
C ASP A 32 -15.70 20.25 27.32
N GLU A 33 -14.70 21.12 27.46
CA GLU A 33 -13.48 21.13 26.63
C GLU A 33 -12.26 20.76 27.48
N THR A 34 -12.44 20.52 28.77
CA THR A 34 -11.35 20.10 29.64
C THR A 34 -11.08 18.60 29.46
N PRO A 35 -9.81 18.19 29.33
CA PRO A 35 -9.44 16.79 29.34
C PRO A 35 -9.38 16.26 30.79
N PRO A 36 -9.41 14.93 30.97
CA PRO A 36 -9.31 14.33 32.29
C PRO A 36 -7.99 14.73 32.95
N LYS A 37 -7.92 14.65 34.27
CA LYS A 37 -6.68 14.89 35.03
C LYS A 37 -6.37 13.72 35.92
N PHE A 38 -5.09 13.35 35.91
CA PHE A 38 -4.56 12.35 36.83
C PHE A 38 -4.68 12.86 38.28
N VAL A 39 -5.32 12.07 39.15
CA VAL A 39 -5.50 12.40 40.57
C VAL A 39 -4.49 11.63 41.42
N ARG A 40 -4.47 10.30 41.30
CA ARG A 40 -3.55 9.43 42.05
C ARG A 40 -3.46 8.04 41.41
N ALA A 41 -2.41 7.31 41.77
CA ALA A 41 -2.30 5.89 41.45
C ALA A 41 -1.91 5.08 42.69
N THR A 42 -2.25 3.80 42.67
CA THR A 42 -1.76 2.82 43.64
C THR A 42 -1.18 1.63 42.86
N PRO A 43 0.13 1.38 42.90
CA PRO A 43 1.18 2.17 43.59
C PRO A 43 1.33 3.62 43.11
N GLU A 44 2.01 4.46 43.88
CA GLU A 44 2.31 5.83 43.45
C GLU A 44 3.14 5.83 42.15
N PRO A 45 2.99 6.83 41.27
CA PRO A 45 3.84 6.96 40.09
C PRO A 45 5.31 6.98 40.47
N ASN A 46 6.12 6.24 39.72
CA ASN A 46 7.55 6.05 39.98
C ASN A 46 7.90 5.38 41.31
N ALA A 47 6.96 4.66 41.93
CA ALA A 47 7.22 3.87 43.13
C ALA A 47 8.31 2.81 42.89
N THR A 48 9.20 2.65 43.87
CA THR A 48 10.27 1.64 43.88
C THR A 48 9.90 0.46 44.79
N ASN A 49 10.60 -0.67 44.64
CA ASN A 49 10.37 -1.90 45.39
C ASN A 49 8.90 -2.40 45.38
N ASN A 50 8.17 -2.12 44.29
CA ASN A 50 6.77 -2.52 44.18
C ASN A 50 6.65 -4.04 43.94
N LYS A 51 5.77 -4.68 44.71
CA LYS A 51 5.42 -6.11 44.56
C LYS A 51 3.96 -6.34 44.16
N ARG A 52 3.18 -5.27 43.99
CA ARG A 52 1.76 -5.35 43.65
C ARG A 52 1.60 -5.62 42.16
N LYS A 53 0.80 -6.64 41.81
CA LYS A 53 0.41 -6.98 40.43
C LYS A 53 -0.82 -6.24 39.93
N LYS A 54 -1.55 -5.57 40.82
CA LYS A 54 -2.75 -4.78 40.49
C LYS A 54 -2.42 -3.31 40.65
N ILE A 55 -2.63 -2.55 39.59
CA ILE A 55 -2.37 -1.12 39.53
C ILE A 55 -3.70 -0.43 39.29
N SER A 56 -4.00 0.57 40.12
CA SER A 56 -5.19 1.40 40.00
C SER A 56 -4.77 2.84 39.76
N ILE A 57 -5.17 3.40 38.63
CA ILE A 57 -4.92 4.80 38.25
C ILE A 57 -6.26 5.53 38.28
N GLU A 58 -6.37 6.61 39.04
CA GLU A 58 -7.61 7.36 39.26
C GLU A 58 -7.52 8.77 38.66
N PHE A 59 -8.62 9.17 38.01
CA PHE A 59 -8.82 10.46 37.35
C PHE A 59 -9.94 11.24 38.04
N ASP A 60 -10.05 12.53 37.75
CA ASP A 60 -11.06 13.43 38.31
C ASP A 60 -12.44 13.28 37.63
N GLU A 61 -12.49 12.75 36.40
CA GLU A 61 -13.70 12.51 35.62
C GLU A 61 -13.84 11.07 35.09
N TYR A 62 -15.01 10.77 34.53
CA TYR A 62 -15.30 9.47 33.93
C TYR A 62 -14.53 9.34 32.61
N ILE A 63 -13.72 8.29 32.51
CA ILE A 63 -12.87 8.07 31.34
C ILE A 63 -13.35 6.87 30.54
N LYS A 64 -12.90 6.78 29.30
CA LYS A 64 -12.93 5.58 28.48
C LYS A 64 -11.59 5.39 27.77
N LEU A 65 -11.29 4.14 27.41
CA LEU A 65 -10.09 3.81 26.65
C LEU A 65 -10.45 3.60 25.18
N ASP A 66 -9.97 4.49 24.33
CA ASP A 66 -10.06 4.35 22.88
C ASP A 66 -9.04 3.32 22.40
N LYS A 67 -9.50 2.23 21.77
CA LYS A 67 -8.66 1.18 21.17
C LYS A 67 -7.52 0.68 22.08
N ALA A 68 -7.86 0.32 23.32
CA ALA A 68 -6.89 -0.07 24.34
C ALA A 68 -5.88 -1.15 23.88
N SER A 69 -6.34 -2.16 23.14
CA SER A 69 -5.50 -3.25 22.64
C SER A 69 -4.44 -2.81 21.62
N GLU A 70 -4.71 -1.74 20.87
CA GLU A 70 -3.79 -1.18 19.88
C GLU A 70 -2.83 -0.17 20.50
N LYS A 71 -3.34 0.71 21.39
CA LYS A 71 -2.63 1.89 21.87
C LYS A 71 -1.92 1.72 23.21
N VAL A 72 -2.45 0.88 24.11
CA VAL A 72 -1.84 0.68 25.42
C VAL A 72 -0.70 -0.32 25.29
N ILE A 73 0.50 0.10 25.68
CA ILE A 73 1.71 -0.71 25.60
C ILE A 73 2.27 -0.90 26.99
N ILE A 74 2.57 -2.15 27.33
CA ILE A 74 3.18 -2.53 28.61
C ILE A 74 4.57 -3.07 28.32
N SER A 75 5.57 -2.52 29.00
CA SER A 75 6.99 -2.81 28.78
C SER A 75 7.64 -3.05 30.14
N PRO A 76 8.38 -4.17 30.37
CA PRO A 76 8.74 -5.24 29.42
C PRO A 76 7.57 -6.09 28.91
N PRO A 77 7.73 -6.81 27.78
CA PRO A 77 6.72 -7.76 27.31
C PRO A 77 6.48 -8.88 28.33
N GLN A 78 5.21 -9.25 28.47
CA GLN A 78 4.75 -10.34 29.33
C GLN A 78 4.41 -11.56 28.46
N ASN A 79 4.50 -12.77 29.03
CA ASN A 79 4.08 -13.99 28.36
C ASN A 79 2.55 -14.05 28.27
N GLU A 80 1.86 -13.69 29.35
CA GLU A 80 0.41 -13.52 29.37
C GLU A 80 0.07 -12.02 29.39
N ALA A 81 -0.70 -11.58 28.40
CA ALA A 81 -1.06 -10.16 28.24
C ALA A 81 -1.82 -9.65 29.47
N PRO A 82 -1.37 -8.54 30.12
CA PRO A 82 -2.07 -7.98 31.26
C PRO A 82 -3.48 -7.50 30.89
N GLU A 83 -4.39 -7.57 31.86
CA GLU A 83 -5.75 -7.09 31.66
C GLU A 83 -5.86 -5.59 32.01
N VAL A 84 -6.32 -4.78 31.07
CA VAL A 84 -6.56 -3.34 31.25
C VAL A 84 -8.06 -3.06 31.18
N LYS A 85 -8.64 -2.67 32.31
CA LYS A 85 -10.08 -2.40 32.46
C LYS A 85 -10.33 -0.97 32.93
N VAL A 86 -11.42 -0.38 32.46
CA VAL A 86 -11.93 0.89 32.96
C VAL A 86 -13.08 0.63 33.93
N SER A 87 -13.07 1.29 35.07
CA SER A 87 -14.13 1.27 36.07
C SER A 87 -14.42 2.70 36.54
N GLY A 88 -15.36 3.36 35.85
CA GLY A 88 -15.72 4.75 36.11
C GLY A 88 -14.55 5.70 35.88
N HIS A 89 -14.04 6.29 36.96
CA HIS A 89 -12.91 7.23 36.97
C HIS A 89 -11.55 6.53 37.11
N ARG A 90 -11.50 5.20 37.00
CA ARG A 90 -10.29 4.41 37.26
C ARG A 90 -9.91 3.50 36.11
N VAL A 91 -8.62 3.43 35.82
CA VAL A 91 -8.02 2.34 35.03
C VAL A 91 -7.40 1.32 35.98
N LEU A 92 -7.81 0.07 35.84
CA LEU A 92 -7.27 -1.09 36.55
C LEU A 92 -6.39 -1.89 35.58
N VAL A 93 -5.13 -2.06 35.92
CA VAL A 93 -4.18 -2.92 35.18
C VAL A 93 -3.78 -4.09 36.06
N GLU A 94 -4.04 -5.31 35.61
CA GLU A 94 -3.73 -6.55 36.32
C GLU A 94 -2.71 -7.39 35.56
N PHE A 95 -1.56 -7.63 36.17
CA PHE A 95 -0.52 -8.54 35.67
C PHE A 95 -0.80 -9.97 36.16
N PHE A 96 -0.84 -10.91 35.22
CA PHE A 96 -0.99 -12.34 35.54
C PHE A 96 0.39 -12.97 35.84
N ASP A 97 1.39 -12.61 35.04
CA ASP A 97 2.77 -13.06 35.20
C ASP A 97 3.44 -12.63 36.50
N THR A 98 4.54 -13.30 36.84
CA THR A 98 5.41 -12.89 37.95
C THR A 98 6.27 -11.71 37.50
N LEU A 99 6.27 -10.64 38.28
CA LEU A 99 7.06 -9.45 37.96
C LEU A 99 8.56 -9.78 38.06
N ARG A 100 9.34 -9.37 37.04
CA ARG A 100 10.79 -9.53 37.02
C ARG A 100 11.42 -8.68 38.13
N GLU A 101 12.42 -9.22 38.82
CA GLU A 101 13.14 -8.48 39.87
C GLU A 101 13.99 -7.35 39.27
N ASN A 102 14.22 -6.29 40.03
CA ASN A 102 15.06 -5.14 39.65
C ASN A 102 14.74 -4.57 38.25
N THR A 103 13.46 -4.48 37.92
CA THR A 103 12.98 -4.11 36.59
C THR A 103 11.98 -2.97 36.70
N THR A 104 12.18 -1.94 35.88
CA THR A 104 11.19 -0.87 35.70
C THR A 104 10.12 -1.32 34.71
N TYR A 105 8.87 -1.19 35.11
CA TYR A 105 7.68 -1.46 34.31
C TYR A 105 7.06 -0.13 33.88
N THR A 106 6.79 0.00 32.59
CA THR A 106 6.15 1.16 31.99
C THR A 106 4.84 0.73 31.33
N ILE A 107 3.78 1.49 31.58
CA ILE A 107 2.47 1.38 30.94
C ILE A 107 2.26 2.69 30.19
N ASP A 108 2.45 2.65 28.88
CA ASP A 108 2.23 3.80 28.00
C ASP A 108 0.80 3.73 27.45
N PHE A 109 -0.02 4.72 27.77
CA PHE A 109 -1.38 4.83 27.25
C PHE A 109 -1.46 5.64 25.96
N GLY A 110 -0.37 6.31 25.55
CA GLY A 110 -0.40 7.24 24.41
C GLY A 110 -1.56 8.23 24.55
N ASP A 111 -2.39 8.35 23.51
CA ASP A 111 -3.61 9.17 23.48
C ASP A 111 -4.91 8.35 23.75
N ALA A 112 -4.80 7.15 24.34
CA ALA A 112 -5.92 6.23 24.51
C ALA A 112 -6.93 6.68 25.58
N ILE A 113 -6.47 7.44 26.59
CA ILE A 113 -7.34 7.94 27.66
C ILE A 113 -8.09 9.16 27.15
N VAL A 114 -9.41 9.03 27.05
CA VAL A 114 -10.30 10.11 26.66
C VAL A 114 -11.43 10.25 27.66
N ASP A 115 -11.97 11.46 27.77
CA ASP A 115 -13.22 11.70 28.49
C ASP A 115 -14.36 10.85 27.91
N ASN A 116 -15.27 10.41 28.78
CA ASN A 116 -16.40 9.60 28.39
C ASN A 116 -17.42 10.37 27.53
N ASN A 117 -17.65 11.65 27.82
CA ASN A 117 -18.76 12.43 27.26
C ASN A 117 -18.39 13.15 25.96
N GLU A 118 -17.32 13.94 25.97
CA GLU A 118 -16.89 14.80 24.87
C GLU A 118 -15.69 14.27 24.07
N ASP A 119 -15.16 13.09 24.43
CA ASP A 119 -14.01 12.45 23.77
C ASP A 119 -12.72 13.29 23.81
N ASN A 120 -12.60 14.18 24.80
CA ASN A 120 -11.41 15.00 25.01
C ASN A 120 -10.23 14.10 25.43
N PRO A 121 -9.15 14.01 24.64
CA PRO A 121 -8.00 13.18 25.00
C PRO A 121 -7.15 13.82 26.09
N LEU A 122 -6.66 13.01 27.03
CA LEU A 122 -5.66 13.43 28.02
C LEU A 122 -4.33 13.86 27.37
N GLY A 123 -4.02 13.30 26.20
CA GLY A 123 -2.70 13.35 25.58
C GLY A 123 -1.79 12.22 26.08
N ASN A 124 -0.51 12.29 25.72
CA ASN A 124 0.49 11.24 25.96
C ASN A 124 0.73 10.98 27.45
N PHE A 125 -0.02 10.05 28.04
CA PHE A 125 0.09 9.66 29.45
C PHE A 125 0.80 8.32 29.59
N ALA A 126 1.85 8.28 30.42
CA ALA A 126 2.58 7.07 30.76
C ALA A 126 2.71 6.94 32.28
N TYR A 127 2.58 5.71 32.77
CA TYR A 127 2.75 5.36 34.17
C TYR A 127 3.91 4.37 34.30
N ALA A 128 4.82 4.63 35.24
CA ALA A 128 5.96 3.75 35.49
C ALA A 128 6.11 3.42 36.98
N PHE A 129 6.66 2.24 37.27
CA PHE A 129 7.06 1.79 38.60
C PHE A 129 8.23 0.82 38.50
N SER A 130 8.96 0.59 39.58
CA SER A 130 10.07 -0.36 39.63
C SER A 130 9.88 -1.42 40.70
N THR A 131 10.28 -2.66 40.39
CA THR A 131 10.37 -3.75 41.36
C THR A 131 11.66 -3.70 42.18
N GLY A 132 12.65 -2.90 41.79
CA GLY A 132 13.91 -2.68 42.50
C GLY A 132 14.02 -1.30 43.15
N GLU A 133 15.23 -0.95 43.58
CA GLU A 133 15.52 0.31 44.29
C GLU A 133 15.61 1.53 43.38
N HIS A 134 15.81 1.33 42.08
CA HIS A 134 15.98 2.39 41.09
C HIS A 134 14.90 2.33 40.02
N ILE A 135 14.55 3.49 39.47
CA ILE A 135 13.67 3.60 38.32
C ILE A 135 14.46 4.10 37.11
N ASP A 136 14.25 3.44 35.98
CA ASP A 136 14.82 3.82 34.72
C ASP A 136 13.95 4.90 34.07
N THR A 137 14.54 6.00 33.61
CA THR A 137 13.79 7.18 33.12
C THR A 137 14.15 7.61 31.70
N MET A 138 15.20 7.05 31.08
CA MET A 138 15.61 7.48 29.75
C MET A 138 14.59 7.06 28.68
N GLU A 139 14.58 7.74 27.54
CA GLU A 139 13.72 7.41 26.42
C GLU A 139 14.53 7.28 25.12
N VAL A 140 14.04 6.45 24.22
CA VAL A 140 14.57 6.30 22.86
C VAL A 140 13.41 6.46 21.88
N SER A 141 13.51 7.37 20.93
CA SER A 141 12.46 7.60 19.93
C SER A 141 12.98 7.66 18.51
N GLY A 142 12.06 7.49 17.58
CA GLY A 142 12.36 7.45 16.16
C GLY A 142 11.13 7.10 15.32
N THR A 143 11.38 6.76 14.06
CA THR A 143 10.37 6.45 13.05
C THR A 143 10.72 5.16 12.33
N VAL A 144 9.72 4.31 12.09
CA VAL A 144 9.83 3.14 11.22
C VAL A 144 9.14 3.44 9.89
N LEU A 145 9.92 3.34 8.81
CA LEU A 145 9.48 3.54 7.43
C LEU A 145 9.63 2.23 6.66
N SER A 146 8.80 2.01 5.65
CA SER A 146 8.96 0.92 4.69
C SER A 146 10.19 1.19 3.83
N ALA A 147 11.07 0.19 3.69
CA ALA A 147 12.34 0.35 3.00
C ALA A 147 12.17 0.61 1.50
N ASP A 148 11.12 0.05 0.88
CA ASP A 148 10.87 0.11 -0.57
C ASP A 148 10.28 1.46 -1.04
N ASN A 149 9.62 2.20 -0.15
CA ASN A 149 8.81 3.35 -0.55
C ASN A 149 8.66 4.46 0.52
N LEU A 150 9.42 4.41 1.62
CA LEU A 150 9.36 5.35 2.74
C LEU A 150 7.96 5.57 3.34
N GLU A 151 7.04 4.62 3.20
CA GLU A 151 5.72 4.69 3.83
C GLU A 151 5.85 4.46 5.34
N PRO A 152 5.24 5.31 6.19
CA PRO A 152 5.24 5.05 7.62
C PRO A 152 4.52 3.74 7.98
N VAL A 153 5.17 2.91 8.80
CA VAL A 153 4.60 1.61 9.18
C VAL A 153 3.89 1.74 10.52
N LYS A 154 2.55 1.65 10.49
CA LYS A 154 1.70 1.70 11.68
C LYS A 154 1.65 0.35 12.40
N GLY A 155 1.74 0.38 13.73
CA GLY A 155 1.51 -0.80 14.58
C GLY A 155 2.66 -1.80 14.66
N ILE A 156 3.81 -1.53 14.02
CA ILE A 156 4.98 -2.40 14.14
C ILE A 156 5.57 -2.26 15.54
N GLN A 157 5.97 -3.38 16.14
CA GLN A 157 6.57 -3.36 17.47
C GLN A 157 8.03 -2.98 17.34
N VAL A 158 8.51 -2.07 18.18
CA VAL A 158 9.92 -1.66 18.22
C VAL A 158 10.48 -2.02 19.57
N GLY A 159 11.58 -2.76 19.59
CA GLY A 159 12.14 -3.31 20.80
C GLY A 159 13.63 -3.12 20.94
N LEU A 160 14.09 -3.05 22.19
CA LEU A 160 15.50 -2.99 22.57
C LEU A 160 15.96 -4.34 23.12
N HIS A 161 17.16 -4.75 22.73
CA HIS A 161 17.91 -5.83 23.36
C HIS A 161 19.18 -5.29 24.00
N LYS A 162 19.37 -5.63 25.27
CA LYS A 162 20.62 -5.42 26.01
C LYS A 162 21.67 -6.46 25.63
N ASN A 163 21.24 -7.67 25.24
CA ASN A 163 22.14 -8.66 24.65
C ASN A 163 22.55 -8.21 23.24
N LEU A 164 23.86 -8.05 23.03
CA LEU A 164 24.44 -7.57 21.78
C LEU A 164 24.76 -8.71 20.80
N GLU A 165 24.39 -9.95 21.10
CA GLU A 165 24.47 -11.05 20.14
C GLU A 165 23.35 -10.95 19.11
N ASP A 166 23.64 -11.29 17.85
CA ASP A 166 22.61 -11.28 16.80
C ASP A 166 21.52 -12.33 17.07
N SER A 167 21.88 -13.45 17.71
CA SER A 167 20.90 -14.49 18.02
C SER A 167 19.84 -14.06 19.04
N ALA A 168 20.01 -12.90 19.70
CA ALA A 168 19.04 -12.38 20.66
C ALA A 168 17.67 -12.13 20.01
N PHE A 169 17.62 -11.52 18.83
CA PHE A 169 16.35 -11.16 18.16
C PHE A 169 15.50 -12.38 17.74
N VAL A 170 16.14 -13.54 17.58
CA VAL A 170 15.49 -14.80 17.16
C VAL A 170 15.14 -15.68 18.36
N LYS A 171 15.88 -15.56 19.48
CA LYS A 171 15.80 -16.50 20.62
C LYS A 171 15.19 -15.90 21.88
N LEU A 172 15.25 -14.59 22.05
CA LEU A 172 14.87 -13.90 23.28
C LEU A 172 13.82 -12.84 22.96
N PRO A 173 12.78 -12.67 23.79
CA PRO A 173 11.87 -11.55 23.65
C PRO A 173 12.60 -10.25 24.00
N PHE A 174 12.09 -9.12 23.49
CA PHE A 174 12.64 -7.80 23.78
C PHE A 174 12.72 -7.48 25.28
N ASP A 175 13.75 -6.73 25.67
CA ASP A 175 13.87 -6.23 27.05
C ASP A 175 12.92 -5.06 27.30
N ARG A 176 12.72 -4.23 26.27
CA ARG A 176 11.78 -3.11 26.26
C ARG A 176 11.11 -3.03 24.90
N ILE A 177 9.81 -2.74 24.90
CA ILE A 177 9.02 -2.58 23.68
C ILE A 177 8.28 -1.24 23.66
N SER A 178 7.98 -0.82 22.44
CA SER A 178 6.99 0.19 22.08
C SER A 178 6.33 -0.25 20.76
N ARG A 179 5.38 0.54 20.26
CA ARG A 179 4.68 0.30 19.01
C ARG A 179 4.57 1.62 18.26
N THR A 180 4.66 1.56 16.94
CA THR A 180 4.56 2.76 16.11
C THR A 180 3.13 3.27 15.98
N ASP A 181 2.99 4.59 15.92
CA ASP A 181 1.74 5.27 15.61
C ASP A 181 1.44 5.28 14.08
N SER A 182 0.40 6.00 13.66
CA SER A 182 0.03 6.13 12.24
C SER A 182 1.03 6.92 11.38
N ARG A 183 1.97 7.63 12.01
CA ARG A 183 3.12 8.29 11.35
C ARG A 183 4.38 7.44 11.43
N GLY A 184 4.30 6.19 11.87
CA GLY A 184 5.44 5.30 12.05
C GLY A 184 6.32 5.70 13.24
N HIS A 185 5.94 6.69 14.04
CA HIS A 185 6.74 7.19 15.15
C HIS A 185 6.59 6.29 16.37
N PHE A 186 7.68 6.03 17.08
CA PHE A 186 7.68 5.26 18.33
C PHE A 186 8.48 5.98 19.42
N THR A 187 8.12 5.71 20.67
CA THR A 187 8.88 6.14 21.85
C THR A 187 8.95 4.97 22.83
N ILE A 188 10.17 4.50 23.13
CA ILE A 188 10.44 3.49 24.15
C ILE A 188 10.85 4.23 25.41
N ARG A 189 10.06 4.12 26.48
CA ARG A 189 10.27 4.85 27.73
C ARG A 189 10.77 3.96 28.86
N GLY A 190 11.46 4.61 29.80
CA GLY A 190 12.00 3.97 31.00
C GLY A 190 13.19 3.08 30.69
N VAL A 191 14.04 3.47 29.75
CA VAL A 191 15.23 2.71 29.36
C VAL A 191 16.33 2.92 30.40
N ALA A 192 17.01 1.84 30.79
CA ALA A 192 18.16 1.92 31.68
C ALA A 192 19.41 2.41 30.93
N PRO A 193 20.37 3.07 31.59
CA PRO A 193 21.65 3.40 30.98
C PRO A 193 22.38 2.14 30.48
N GLY A 194 22.85 2.13 29.23
CA GLY A 194 23.49 0.96 28.65
C GLY A 194 23.73 1.05 27.15
N LYS A 195 24.13 -0.07 26.55
CA LYS A 195 24.22 -0.22 25.10
C LYS A 195 23.15 -1.20 24.66
N TYR A 196 22.44 -0.86 23.60
CA TYR A 196 21.33 -1.63 23.10
C TYR A 196 21.42 -1.83 21.60
N ARG A 197 20.80 -2.91 21.13
CA ARG A 197 20.38 -3.02 19.73
C ARG A 197 18.90 -2.78 19.64
N ILE A 198 18.49 -2.13 18.57
CA ILE A 198 17.10 -1.81 18.30
C ILE A 198 16.64 -2.60 17.08
N TYR A 199 15.45 -3.16 17.19
CA TYR A 199 14.79 -3.92 16.13
C TYR A 199 13.33 -3.48 16.05
N ALA A 200 12.74 -3.63 14.87
CA ALA A 200 11.30 -3.59 14.70
C ALA A 200 10.82 -4.94 14.15
N LEU A 201 9.65 -5.39 14.60
CA LEU A 201 9.06 -6.67 14.21
C LEU A 201 7.54 -6.51 14.07
N MET A 202 7.03 -6.86 12.90
CA MET A 202 5.59 -6.99 12.66
C MET A 202 5.18 -8.43 12.90
N ASP A 203 5.08 -8.77 14.18
CA ASP A 203 4.80 -10.11 14.67
C ASP A 203 3.30 -10.41 14.61
N GLY A 204 2.93 -11.46 13.88
CA GLY A 204 1.55 -11.93 13.78
C GLY A 204 1.11 -12.86 14.91
N ASN A 205 2.06 -13.57 15.55
CA ASN A 205 1.79 -14.57 16.58
C ASN A 205 2.02 -14.04 18.02
N GLN A 206 2.59 -12.83 18.15
CA GLN A 206 2.84 -12.10 19.40
C GLN A 206 3.80 -12.82 20.37
N ASN A 207 4.75 -13.60 19.86
CA ASN A 207 5.81 -14.21 20.65
C ASN A 207 7.04 -13.31 20.86
N TYR A 208 7.11 -12.15 20.19
CA TYR A 208 8.19 -11.17 20.24
C TYR A 208 9.54 -11.68 19.68
N LEU A 209 9.51 -12.74 18.87
CA LEU A 209 10.68 -13.37 18.27
C LEU A 209 10.58 -13.29 16.75
N PHE A 210 11.70 -13.00 16.09
CA PHE A 210 11.74 -13.17 14.65
C PHE A 210 11.94 -14.66 14.30
N ASP A 211 10.85 -15.35 13.98
CA ASP A 211 10.85 -16.78 13.66
C ASP A 211 10.47 -17.10 12.21
N SER A 212 9.91 -16.14 11.48
CA SER A 212 9.46 -16.34 10.11
C SER A 212 9.89 -15.22 9.16
N LYS A 213 10.47 -15.61 8.03
CA LYS A 213 10.89 -14.69 6.94
C LYS A 213 9.73 -13.90 6.30
N THR A 214 8.49 -14.31 6.56
CA THR A 214 7.30 -13.60 6.06
C THR A 214 6.96 -12.35 6.86
N GLU A 215 7.52 -12.23 8.07
CA GLU A 215 7.33 -11.08 8.95
C GLU A 215 8.14 -9.89 8.48
N ALA A 216 7.59 -8.69 8.67
CA ALA A 216 8.35 -7.48 8.38
C ALA A 216 9.27 -7.16 9.56
N ILE A 217 10.54 -6.92 9.28
CA ILE A 217 11.56 -6.61 10.27
C ILE A 217 12.29 -5.32 9.91
N ALA A 218 12.86 -4.65 10.91
CA ALA A 218 13.82 -3.58 10.73
C ALA A 218 14.92 -3.72 11.78
N PHE A 219 16.14 -3.33 11.45
CA PHE A 219 17.23 -3.29 12.43
C PHE A 219 18.20 -2.16 12.11
N LEU A 220 18.91 -1.69 13.13
CA LEU A 220 19.97 -0.70 12.98
C LEU A 220 21.33 -1.38 13.11
N ASP A 221 22.27 -1.04 12.24
CA ASP A 221 23.63 -1.60 12.28
C ASP A 221 24.45 -1.04 13.45
N SER A 222 24.12 0.19 13.89
CA SER A 222 24.77 0.87 15.01
C SER A 222 24.09 0.56 16.35
N LEU A 223 24.88 0.66 17.42
CA LEU A 223 24.39 0.52 18.78
C LEU A 223 23.66 1.78 19.23
N VAL A 224 22.55 1.60 19.92
CA VAL A 224 21.79 2.68 20.57
C VAL A 224 22.31 2.85 21.99
N VAL A 225 22.71 4.07 22.33
CA VAL A 225 23.12 4.45 23.69
C VAL A 225 22.18 5.58 24.14
N PRO A 226 21.21 5.29 25.03
CA PRO A 226 20.32 6.30 25.55
C PRO A 226 21.09 7.30 26.42
N ASP A 227 20.74 8.58 26.27
CA ASP A 227 21.29 9.70 27.04
C ASP A 227 20.19 10.71 27.35
N MET A 228 20.42 11.59 28.33
CA MET A 228 19.51 12.68 28.67
C MET A 228 20.27 13.95 29.00
N ARG A 229 19.74 15.08 28.54
CA ARG A 229 20.31 16.41 28.81
C ARG A 229 19.22 17.44 29.04
N PRO A 230 19.46 18.49 29.85
CA PRO A 230 18.57 19.63 29.91
C PRO A 230 18.56 20.35 28.56
N ASP A 231 17.37 20.75 28.10
CA ASP A 231 17.17 21.55 26.89
C ASP A 231 16.07 22.60 27.14
N VAL A 232 15.98 23.59 26.26
CA VAL A 232 15.05 24.72 26.39
C VAL A 232 14.30 24.90 25.09
N ARG A 233 12.98 25.04 25.18
CA ARG A 233 12.14 25.46 24.05
C ARG A 233 11.52 26.81 24.35
N GLN A 234 11.38 27.63 23.33
CA GLN A 234 10.64 28.89 23.41
C GLN A 234 9.18 28.62 23.13
N ASP A 235 8.30 29.16 23.97
CA ASP A 235 6.87 29.14 23.79
C ASP A 235 6.33 30.58 23.79
N THR A 236 5.21 30.80 23.11
CA THR A 236 4.66 32.14 22.87
C THR A 236 3.25 32.25 23.40
N VAL A 237 3.00 33.26 24.24
CA VAL A 237 1.64 33.67 24.60
C VAL A 237 1.17 34.68 23.57
N TRP A 238 0.03 34.40 22.94
CA TRP A 238 -0.60 35.29 21.97
C TRP A 238 -1.49 36.31 22.68
N ASN A 239 -1.49 37.55 22.17
CA ASN A 239 -2.34 38.59 22.74
C ASN A 239 -3.82 38.29 22.44
N GLU A 240 -4.66 38.25 23.48
CA GLU A 240 -6.09 37.97 23.36
C GLU A 240 -6.85 39.04 22.55
N LEU A 241 -6.33 40.28 22.50
CA LEU A 241 -6.93 41.41 21.78
C LEU A 241 -6.35 41.58 20.36
N ASP A 242 -5.10 41.20 20.13
CA ASP A 242 -4.42 41.28 18.84
C ASP A 242 -3.79 39.94 18.48
N THR A 243 -4.54 39.11 17.76
CA THR A 243 -4.13 37.76 17.35
C THR A 243 -2.94 37.73 16.39
N LEU A 244 -2.45 38.88 15.92
CA LEU A 244 -1.29 38.97 15.04
C LEU A 244 0.00 39.34 15.79
N ALA A 245 -0.10 39.70 17.08
CA ALA A 245 1.04 40.06 17.92
C ALA A 245 1.24 39.05 19.06
N TYR A 246 2.49 38.63 19.26
CA TYR A 246 2.88 37.89 20.45
C TYR A 246 2.99 38.86 21.63
N ASP A 247 2.46 38.45 22.79
CA ASP A 247 2.55 39.24 24.02
C ASP A 247 3.89 38.98 24.73
N THR A 248 4.19 37.71 25.02
CA THR A 248 5.40 37.29 25.71
C THR A 248 5.95 35.98 25.14
N ILE A 249 7.27 35.92 24.92
CA ILE A 249 8.01 34.69 24.64
C ILE A 249 8.64 34.24 25.95
N TYR A 250 8.37 33.02 26.40
CA TYR A 250 8.96 32.46 27.62
C TYR A 250 9.64 31.12 27.34
N GLU A 251 10.63 30.81 28.16
CA GLU A 251 11.44 29.61 28.04
C GLU A 251 10.86 28.48 28.88
N VAL A 252 10.61 27.33 28.25
CA VAL A 252 10.19 26.11 28.92
C VAL A 252 11.39 25.17 28.97
N HIS A 253 11.94 24.99 30.18
CA HIS A 253 12.97 24.00 30.44
C HIS A 253 12.38 22.59 30.45
N TYR A 254 13.01 21.67 29.73
CA TYR A 254 12.61 20.26 29.73
C TYR A 254 13.84 19.34 29.65
N THR A 255 13.64 18.07 29.96
CA THR A 255 14.69 17.06 29.76
C THR A 255 14.53 16.49 28.36
N ARG A 256 15.57 16.63 27.54
CA ARG A 256 15.63 16.02 26.21
C ARG A 256 16.33 14.67 26.30
N PHE A 257 15.64 13.63 25.84
CA PHE A 257 16.16 12.28 25.73
C PHE A 257 16.75 12.05 24.33
N LEU A 258 17.84 11.30 24.25
CA LEU A 258 18.54 10.99 23.02
C LEU A 258 18.82 9.48 22.94
N PRO A 259 18.84 8.88 21.73
CA PRO A 259 18.49 9.49 20.45
C PRO A 259 16.97 9.67 20.29
N ASP A 260 16.57 10.79 19.68
CA ASP A 260 15.17 11.16 19.45
C ASP A 260 14.70 11.03 17.99
N ASN A 261 15.61 10.66 17.09
CA ASN A 261 15.45 10.71 15.64
C ASN A 261 15.93 9.43 14.93
N LEU A 262 15.86 8.27 15.57
CA LEU A 262 16.25 7.01 14.93
C LEU A 262 15.36 6.71 13.73
N ILE A 263 15.92 6.22 12.64
CA ILE A 263 15.16 5.79 11.46
C ILE A 263 15.42 4.30 11.24
N LEU A 264 14.35 3.53 11.27
CA LEU A 264 14.36 2.10 10.99
C LEU A 264 13.67 1.84 9.65
N ARG A 265 14.35 1.12 8.77
CA ARG A 265 13.80 0.72 7.46
C ARG A 265 13.27 -0.70 7.57
N SER A 266 11.95 -0.83 7.58
CA SER A 266 11.28 -2.13 7.63
C SER A 266 11.24 -2.77 6.25
N PHE A 267 11.52 -4.06 6.19
CA PHE A 267 11.51 -4.85 4.98
C PHE A 267 11.04 -6.27 5.29
N LYS A 268 10.69 -7.03 4.24
CA LYS A 268 10.41 -8.47 4.35
C LYS A 268 11.50 -9.21 3.61
N GLU A 269 12.06 -10.25 4.22
CA GLU A 269 13.03 -11.09 3.54
C GLU A 269 12.38 -11.78 2.34
N GLU A 270 13.17 -11.99 1.28
CA GLU A 270 12.73 -12.88 0.21
C GLU A 270 12.66 -14.32 0.76
N ASN A 271 11.53 -14.98 0.59
CA ASN A 271 11.38 -16.37 0.99
C ASN A 271 11.84 -17.28 -0.16
N PRO A 272 13.00 -17.95 -0.04
CA PRO A 272 13.50 -18.83 -1.11
C PRO A 272 12.78 -20.17 -1.14
N MET A 273 11.89 -20.48 -0.19
CA MET A 273 11.21 -21.77 -0.15
C MET A 273 10.28 -21.92 -1.34
N GLN A 274 10.62 -22.83 -2.25
CA GLN A 274 9.87 -23.15 -3.44
C GLN A 274 8.99 -24.37 -3.20
N TYR A 275 7.68 -24.21 -3.37
CA TYR A 275 6.71 -25.29 -3.38
C TYR A 275 5.50 -24.92 -4.23
N LEU A 276 4.73 -25.92 -4.65
CA LEU A 276 3.48 -25.72 -5.37
C LEU A 276 2.42 -25.22 -4.38
N VAL A 277 2.00 -23.96 -4.52
CA VAL A 277 0.96 -23.35 -3.69
C VAL A 277 -0.41 -23.80 -4.15
N LYS A 278 -0.64 -23.77 -5.46
CA LYS A 278 -1.95 -24.04 -6.06
C LYS A 278 -1.82 -24.47 -7.51
N SER A 279 -2.73 -25.32 -7.94
CA SER A 279 -2.94 -25.68 -9.35
C SER A 279 -4.42 -25.52 -9.69
N GLU A 280 -4.75 -24.76 -10.73
CA GLU A 280 -6.15 -24.60 -11.15
C GLU A 280 -6.35 -24.60 -12.66
N ARG A 281 -7.51 -25.10 -13.09
CA ARG A 281 -7.98 -25.07 -14.48
C ARG A 281 -9.24 -24.22 -14.55
N GLU A 282 -9.04 -22.92 -14.77
CA GLU A 282 -10.14 -21.94 -14.83
C GLU A 282 -10.96 -22.03 -16.12
N GLN A 283 -10.29 -22.36 -17.22
CA GLN A 283 -10.87 -22.46 -18.56
C GLN A 283 -10.53 -23.83 -19.16
N LEU A 284 -11.27 -24.23 -20.20
CA LEU A 284 -11.05 -25.54 -20.84
C LEU A 284 -9.70 -25.64 -21.54
N ASN A 285 -9.26 -24.52 -22.06
CA ASN A 285 -8.16 -24.41 -23.00
C ASN A 285 -6.83 -24.03 -22.33
N ARG A 286 -6.83 -23.83 -21.00
CA ARG A 286 -5.62 -23.59 -20.23
C ARG A 286 -5.72 -24.00 -18.77
N PHE A 287 -4.58 -24.23 -18.15
CA PHE A 287 -4.46 -24.34 -16.69
C PHE A 287 -3.23 -23.58 -16.19
N SER A 288 -3.24 -23.24 -14.90
CA SER A 288 -2.20 -22.45 -14.24
C SER A 288 -1.63 -23.20 -13.05
N LEU A 289 -0.31 -23.10 -12.87
CA LEU A 289 0.44 -23.55 -11.71
C LEU A 289 1.03 -22.32 -11.00
N TYR A 290 0.91 -22.29 -9.67
CA TYR A 290 1.44 -21.21 -8.84
C TYR A 290 2.43 -21.79 -7.84
N PHE A 291 3.66 -21.30 -7.89
CA PHE A 291 4.73 -21.60 -6.96
C PHE A 291 4.94 -20.44 -5.98
N SER A 292 5.50 -20.75 -4.81
CA SER A 292 5.71 -19.78 -3.73
C SER A 292 6.90 -18.85 -3.95
N ALA A 293 7.90 -19.29 -4.72
CA ALA A 293 9.16 -18.59 -4.95
C ALA A 293 9.56 -18.66 -6.43
N LYS A 294 10.53 -17.81 -6.80
CA LYS A 294 11.12 -17.80 -8.15
C LYS A 294 11.70 -19.18 -8.47
N ALA A 295 11.50 -19.64 -9.71
CA ALA A 295 12.01 -20.91 -10.19
C ALA A 295 13.01 -20.71 -11.33
N ASP A 296 14.18 -21.33 -11.25
CA ASP A 296 15.16 -21.28 -12.34
C ASP A 296 14.80 -22.25 -13.48
N THR A 297 14.09 -23.32 -13.16
CA THR A 297 13.69 -24.37 -14.11
C THR A 297 12.17 -24.49 -14.19
N LEU A 298 11.65 -24.64 -15.41
CA LEU A 298 10.24 -24.95 -15.64
C LEU A 298 9.93 -26.39 -15.21
N PRO A 299 8.73 -26.66 -14.65
CA PRO A 299 8.33 -28.01 -14.30
C PRO A 299 8.08 -28.82 -15.57
N THR A 300 8.47 -30.10 -15.52
CA THR A 300 8.23 -31.03 -16.61
C THR A 300 6.93 -31.79 -16.37
N ILE A 301 6.11 -31.91 -17.42
CA ILE A 301 4.79 -32.52 -17.34
C ILE A 301 4.80 -33.80 -18.17
N LYS A 302 4.34 -34.88 -17.57
CA LYS A 302 4.11 -36.17 -18.24
C LYS A 302 2.63 -36.52 -18.15
N GLY A 303 1.97 -36.61 -19.29
CA GLY A 303 0.56 -36.95 -19.35
C GLY A 303 0.33 -38.39 -18.92
N LEU A 304 -0.66 -38.62 -18.05
CA LEU A 304 -1.10 -39.98 -17.70
C LEU A 304 -2.27 -40.42 -18.58
N ASP A 305 -3.15 -39.48 -18.94
CA ASP A 305 -4.31 -39.73 -19.80
C ASP A 305 -4.20 -39.11 -21.21
N PHE A 306 -3.12 -38.40 -21.51
CA PHE A 306 -2.87 -37.76 -22.80
C PHE A 306 -1.39 -37.81 -23.18
N ASP A 307 -1.06 -37.61 -24.45
CA ASP A 307 0.32 -37.48 -24.91
C ASP A 307 0.79 -36.04 -24.68
N GLU A 308 1.84 -35.87 -23.88
CA GLU A 308 2.42 -34.55 -23.58
C GLU A 308 3.19 -33.93 -24.75
N LYS A 309 3.59 -34.71 -25.75
CA LYS A 309 4.47 -34.23 -26.82
C LYS A 309 3.76 -33.18 -27.67
N ASP A 310 4.30 -31.97 -27.64
CA ASP A 310 3.77 -30.78 -28.32
C ASP A 310 2.33 -30.39 -27.91
N ALA A 311 1.82 -30.89 -26.78
CA ALA A 311 0.46 -30.64 -26.34
C ALA A 311 0.22 -29.21 -25.83
N PHE A 312 1.28 -28.49 -25.45
CA PHE A 312 1.18 -27.23 -24.73
C PHE A 312 1.96 -26.07 -25.33
N ILE A 313 1.43 -24.86 -25.17
CA ILE A 313 2.18 -23.59 -25.26
C ILE A 313 2.34 -23.04 -23.85
N ILE A 314 3.57 -22.78 -23.44
CA ILE A 314 3.93 -22.36 -22.08
C ILE A 314 4.05 -20.84 -22.03
N GLU A 315 3.31 -20.21 -21.12
CA GLU A 315 3.40 -18.78 -20.79
C GLU A 315 3.83 -18.67 -19.32
N SER A 316 5.10 -18.33 -19.08
CA SER A 316 5.64 -18.07 -17.74
C SER A 316 5.86 -16.57 -17.52
N ASN A 317 5.80 -16.15 -16.26
CA ASN A 317 6.22 -14.80 -15.88
C ASN A 317 7.75 -14.72 -15.72
N PRO A 318 8.36 -13.52 -15.61
CA PRO A 318 9.83 -13.37 -15.46
C PRO A 318 10.42 -14.08 -14.23
N ARG A 319 9.60 -14.33 -13.20
CA ARG A 319 9.99 -15.09 -11.99
C ARG A 319 9.79 -16.60 -12.13
N ASN A 320 9.16 -17.07 -13.21
CA ASN A 320 8.70 -18.45 -13.43
C ASN A 320 7.92 -19.06 -12.24
N ASP A 321 7.28 -18.23 -11.41
CA ASP A 321 6.46 -18.70 -10.28
C ASP A 321 5.01 -18.98 -10.72
N THR A 322 4.55 -18.33 -11.77
CA THR A 322 3.19 -18.45 -12.30
C THR A 322 3.31 -18.90 -13.74
N ILE A 323 2.94 -20.15 -13.97
CA ILE A 323 3.12 -20.80 -15.26
C ILE A 323 1.76 -21.22 -15.79
N ARG A 324 1.44 -20.73 -16.98
CA ARG A 324 0.20 -21.03 -17.70
C ARG A 324 0.51 -21.97 -18.85
N TYR A 325 -0.26 -23.03 -18.95
CA TYR A 325 -0.19 -24.01 -20.03
C TYR A 325 -1.45 -23.91 -20.87
N TRP A 326 -1.28 -23.53 -22.14
CA TRP A 326 -2.34 -23.52 -23.14
C TRP A 326 -2.36 -24.85 -23.86
N ILE A 327 -3.52 -25.48 -23.97
CA ILE A 327 -3.68 -26.80 -24.57
C ILE A 327 -3.90 -26.64 -26.07
N LYS A 328 -3.05 -27.20 -26.93
CA LYS A 328 -3.21 -27.07 -28.38
C LYS A 328 -4.37 -27.92 -28.94
N ASP A 329 -4.53 -29.14 -28.43
CA ASP A 329 -5.56 -30.07 -28.92
C ASP A 329 -6.96 -29.70 -28.39
N THR A 330 -7.86 -29.34 -29.30
CA THR A 330 -9.26 -29.00 -28.99
C THR A 330 -10.03 -30.17 -28.38
N VAL A 331 -9.72 -31.41 -28.77
CA VAL A 331 -10.37 -32.62 -28.21
C VAL A 331 -9.95 -32.79 -26.75
N MET A 332 -8.68 -32.51 -26.45
CA MET A 332 -8.17 -32.52 -25.08
C MET A 332 -8.78 -31.40 -24.23
N CYS A 333 -9.00 -30.20 -24.80
CA CYS A 333 -9.69 -29.10 -24.13
C CYS A 333 -11.08 -29.51 -23.62
N GLU A 334 -11.83 -30.33 -24.36
CA GLU A 334 -13.19 -30.73 -23.97
C GLU A 334 -13.27 -31.68 -22.77
N ARG A 335 -12.17 -32.36 -22.44
CA ARG A 335 -12.10 -33.27 -21.30
C ARG A 335 -12.30 -32.51 -19.99
N ASP A 336 -13.13 -33.04 -19.10
CA ASP A 336 -13.42 -32.41 -17.80
C ASP A 336 -12.24 -32.46 -16.83
N THR A 337 -11.40 -33.49 -16.93
CA THR A 337 -10.26 -33.71 -16.06
C THR A 337 -9.03 -34.01 -16.90
N LEU A 338 -7.90 -33.42 -16.53
CA LEU A 338 -6.58 -33.81 -17.02
C LEU A 338 -5.78 -34.37 -15.84
N THR A 339 -5.12 -35.49 -16.06
CA THR A 339 -4.28 -36.15 -15.06
C THR A 339 -2.86 -36.24 -15.57
N PHE A 340 -1.93 -35.64 -14.85
CA PHE A 340 -0.53 -35.67 -15.24
C PHE A 340 0.37 -35.76 -14.02
N GLN A 341 1.55 -36.32 -14.26
CA GLN A 341 2.66 -36.26 -13.33
C GLN A 341 3.46 -34.99 -13.64
N MET A 342 3.85 -34.27 -12.59
CA MET A 342 4.65 -33.06 -12.68
C MET A 342 5.91 -33.25 -11.86
N ASP A 343 7.07 -33.10 -12.51
CA ASP A 343 8.38 -33.12 -11.85
C ASP A 343 8.91 -31.69 -11.78
N TYR A 344 9.24 -31.24 -10.56
CA TYR A 344 9.70 -29.88 -10.28
C TYR A 344 10.62 -29.86 -9.06
N LEU A 345 11.38 -28.77 -8.87
CA LEU A 345 12.20 -28.60 -7.66
C LEU A 345 11.36 -28.04 -6.52
N ALA A 346 11.42 -28.69 -5.36
CA ALA A 346 10.77 -28.22 -4.14
C ALA A 346 11.77 -28.14 -3.00
N THR A 347 11.57 -27.19 -2.11
CA THR A 347 12.39 -27.02 -0.91
C THR A 347 11.95 -28.01 0.17
N ASP A 348 12.88 -28.83 0.66
CA ASP A 348 12.65 -29.73 1.79
C ASP A 348 12.73 -28.97 3.14
N THR A 349 12.37 -29.64 4.23
CA THR A 349 12.47 -29.19 5.63
C THR A 349 13.84 -28.65 6.03
N LEU A 350 14.92 -29.10 5.38
CA LEU A 350 16.28 -28.61 5.57
C LEU A 350 16.62 -27.36 4.72
N GLY A 351 15.66 -26.81 3.97
CA GLY A 351 15.85 -25.64 3.12
C GLY A 351 16.55 -25.91 1.78
N GLN A 352 16.76 -27.18 1.40
CA GLN A 352 17.44 -27.57 0.16
C GLN A 352 16.46 -27.87 -0.97
N LEU A 353 16.79 -27.47 -2.21
CA LEU A 353 16.01 -27.79 -3.40
C LEU A 353 16.25 -29.25 -3.82
N VAL A 354 15.18 -30.04 -3.84
CA VAL A 354 15.19 -31.46 -4.20
C VAL A 354 14.14 -31.69 -5.29
N PRO A 355 14.41 -32.54 -6.29
CA PRO A 355 13.39 -32.94 -7.26
C PRO A 355 12.21 -33.63 -6.56
N LYS A 356 11.01 -33.12 -6.81
CA LYS A 356 9.75 -33.64 -6.32
C LYS A 356 8.83 -33.96 -7.48
N THR A 357 8.17 -35.10 -7.38
CA THR A 357 7.20 -35.60 -8.34
C THR A 357 5.83 -35.60 -7.69
N ASP A 358 4.91 -34.81 -8.24
CA ASP A 358 3.51 -34.80 -7.80
C ASP A 358 2.59 -35.27 -8.93
N THR A 359 1.53 -36.00 -8.59
CA THR A 359 0.46 -36.35 -9.53
C THR A 359 -0.70 -35.40 -9.34
N LEU A 360 -1.00 -34.59 -10.35
CA LEU A 360 -2.06 -33.60 -10.31
C LEU A 360 -3.28 -34.08 -11.10
N ARG A 361 -4.46 -33.88 -10.50
CA ARG A 361 -5.76 -34.11 -11.13
C ARG A 361 -6.47 -32.77 -11.33
N MET A 362 -6.35 -32.22 -12.52
CA MET A 362 -6.86 -30.90 -12.87
C MET A 362 -8.29 -30.98 -13.37
N VAL A 363 -9.24 -30.80 -12.45
CA VAL A 363 -10.66 -30.69 -12.77
C VAL A 363 -10.98 -29.25 -13.17
N ASN A 364 -11.77 -29.08 -14.22
CA ASN A 364 -12.22 -27.76 -14.62
C ASN A 364 -13.13 -27.13 -13.55
N LYS A 365 -12.97 -25.83 -13.28
CA LYS A 365 -13.76 -25.09 -12.29
C LYS A 365 -15.28 -25.14 -12.55
N ILE A 366 -15.69 -25.33 -13.82
CA ILE A 366 -17.10 -25.47 -14.21
C ILE A 366 -17.32 -26.82 -14.90
N ASP A 367 -18.13 -27.68 -14.27
CA ASP A 367 -18.49 -29.00 -14.81
C ASP A 367 -19.19 -28.93 -16.17
N LYS A 368 -19.00 -29.97 -17.01
CA LYS A 368 -19.65 -30.09 -18.33
C LYS A 368 -21.16 -29.88 -18.31
N LYS A 369 -21.87 -30.43 -17.32
CA LYS A 369 -23.34 -30.26 -17.20
C LYS A 369 -23.72 -28.79 -17.05
N ARG A 370 -23.00 -28.06 -16.20
CA ARG A 370 -23.23 -26.62 -15.96
C ARG A 370 -22.81 -25.80 -17.19
N ARG A 371 -21.72 -26.16 -17.87
CA ARG A 371 -21.31 -25.55 -19.15
C ARG A 371 -22.37 -25.72 -20.23
N MET A 372 -22.92 -26.92 -20.40
CA MET A 372 -23.99 -27.18 -21.36
C MET A 372 -25.27 -26.41 -21.02
N ALA A 373 -25.65 -26.33 -19.73
CA ALA A 373 -26.80 -25.53 -19.30
C ALA A 373 -26.59 -24.02 -19.57
N LEU A 374 -25.40 -23.49 -19.29
CA LEU A 374 -25.04 -22.09 -19.59
C LEU A 374 -25.05 -21.82 -21.09
N ALA A 375 -24.54 -22.74 -21.91
CA ALA A 375 -24.57 -22.63 -23.37
C ALA A 375 -26.00 -22.68 -23.91
N GLU A 376 -26.86 -23.56 -23.40
CA GLU A 376 -28.28 -23.64 -23.77
C GLU A 376 -29.03 -22.36 -23.35
N GLU A 377 -28.73 -21.81 -22.18
CA GLU A 377 -29.30 -20.53 -21.73
C GLU A 377 -28.84 -19.36 -22.61
N ALA A 378 -27.56 -19.33 -23.01
CA ALA A 378 -27.02 -18.33 -23.93
C ALA A 378 -27.69 -18.42 -25.31
N LEU A 379 -27.81 -19.62 -25.88
CA LEU A 379 -28.54 -19.86 -27.13
C LEU A 379 -30.01 -19.44 -27.03
N LYS A 380 -30.69 -19.76 -25.91
CA LYS A 380 -32.08 -19.31 -25.66
C LYS A 380 -32.19 -17.79 -25.57
N LYS A 381 -31.20 -17.11 -24.99
CA LYS A 381 -31.14 -15.64 -24.93
C LYS A 381 -30.93 -15.05 -26.31
N GLU A 382 -29.96 -15.55 -27.06
CA GLU A 382 -29.69 -15.15 -28.45
C GLU A 382 -30.92 -15.36 -29.34
N GLU A 383 -31.61 -16.50 -29.22
CA GLU A 383 -32.86 -16.74 -29.97
C GLU A 383 -33.99 -15.79 -29.59
N LYS A 384 -34.14 -15.47 -28.30
CA LYS A 384 -35.13 -14.47 -27.84
C LYS A 384 -34.79 -13.09 -28.39
N GLU A 385 -33.52 -12.70 -28.39
CA GLU A 385 -33.08 -11.44 -29.02
C GLU A 385 -33.33 -11.45 -30.52
N ARG A 386 -32.97 -12.53 -31.21
CA ARG A 386 -33.23 -12.72 -32.65
C ARG A 386 -34.71 -12.56 -32.97
N LYS A 387 -35.60 -13.19 -32.19
CA LYS A 387 -37.06 -13.02 -32.31
C LYS A 387 -37.53 -11.60 -32.05
N LYS A 388 -36.92 -10.88 -31.09
CA LYS A 388 -37.23 -9.46 -30.82
C LYS A 388 -36.76 -8.54 -31.96
N ARG A 389 -35.56 -8.76 -32.52
CA ARG A 389 -35.01 -8.00 -33.65
C ARG A 389 -35.80 -8.27 -34.94
N ALA A 390 -36.18 -9.52 -35.19
CA ALA A 390 -37.05 -9.89 -36.31
C ALA A 390 -38.44 -9.21 -36.23
N LYS A 391 -39.03 -9.10 -35.04
CA LYS A 391 -40.29 -8.34 -34.84
C LYS A 391 -40.14 -6.84 -35.09
N LYS A 392 -38.92 -6.29 -35.02
CA LYS A 392 -38.59 -4.89 -35.32
C LYS A 392 -38.22 -4.66 -36.80
N GLY A 393 -38.34 -5.68 -37.67
CA GLY A 393 -38.07 -5.56 -39.10
C GLY A 393 -36.59 -5.66 -39.49
N ASP A 394 -35.71 -6.08 -38.56
CA ASP A 394 -34.27 -6.21 -38.81
C ASP A 394 -33.93 -7.69 -39.06
N THR A 395 -33.53 -8.04 -40.30
CA THR A 395 -33.28 -9.43 -40.72
C THR A 395 -31.84 -9.87 -40.44
N LEU A 396 -31.71 -10.80 -39.49
CA LEU A 396 -30.65 -11.82 -39.31
C LEU A 396 -29.27 -11.53 -39.95
N LYS A 397 -28.36 -10.88 -39.20
CA LYS A 397 -26.93 -11.19 -39.27
C LYS A 397 -26.62 -12.26 -38.23
N VAL A 398 -26.20 -13.44 -38.67
CA VAL A 398 -25.45 -14.35 -37.79
C VAL A 398 -24.10 -13.67 -37.57
N GLU A 399 -23.82 -13.21 -36.35
CA GLU A 399 -22.53 -12.64 -36.03
C GLU A 399 -21.52 -13.80 -35.92
N PRO A 400 -20.56 -13.94 -36.85
CA PRO A 400 -19.55 -14.97 -36.73
C PRO A 400 -18.70 -14.70 -35.49
N LYS A 401 -18.31 -15.78 -34.80
CA LYS A 401 -17.41 -15.69 -33.67
C LYS A 401 -16.00 -15.41 -34.18
N PHE A 402 -15.42 -14.29 -33.77
CA PHE A 402 -14.05 -13.91 -34.12
C PHE A 402 -13.09 -14.24 -32.99
N PHE A 403 -11.82 -14.39 -33.34
CA PHE A 403 -10.71 -14.34 -32.41
C PHE A 403 -10.64 -12.93 -31.83
N ALA A 404 -10.83 -12.83 -30.52
CA ALA A 404 -10.85 -11.56 -29.82
C ALA A 404 -9.44 -10.93 -29.80
N MET A 405 -9.32 -9.80 -30.49
CA MET A 405 -8.13 -8.96 -30.53
C MET A 405 -8.48 -7.60 -29.94
N SER A 406 -7.73 -7.18 -28.93
CA SER A 406 -7.77 -5.84 -28.39
C SER A 406 -6.61 -5.04 -28.98
N VAL A 407 -6.92 -4.00 -29.74
CA VAL A 407 -5.94 -3.10 -30.33
C VAL A 407 -5.82 -1.87 -29.46
N ASP A 408 -4.68 -1.72 -28.80
CA ASP A 408 -4.32 -0.58 -27.97
C ASP A 408 -3.73 0.53 -28.86
N ALA A 409 -4.61 1.13 -29.67
CA ALA A 409 -4.31 2.25 -30.56
C ALA A 409 -5.23 3.43 -30.18
N PRO A 410 -4.84 4.27 -29.20
CA PRO A 410 -5.60 5.45 -28.84
C PRO A 410 -5.68 6.42 -30.02
N SER A 411 -6.75 7.22 -30.08
CA SER A 411 -6.93 8.25 -31.13
C SER A 411 -5.84 9.32 -31.12
N SER A 412 -5.19 9.54 -29.97
CA SER A 412 -3.99 10.34 -29.83
C SER A 412 -2.88 9.47 -29.28
N LEU A 413 -1.84 9.22 -30.09
CA LEU A 413 -0.71 8.37 -29.74
C LEU A 413 0.43 9.20 -29.16
N ASP A 414 0.99 8.73 -28.04
CA ASP A 414 2.16 9.35 -27.44
C ASP A 414 3.46 8.94 -28.16
N LEU A 415 4.44 9.83 -28.29
CA LEU A 415 5.69 9.58 -29.04
C LEU A 415 6.54 8.46 -28.43
N ASN A 416 6.40 8.22 -27.13
CA ASN A 416 7.11 7.19 -26.38
C ASN A 416 6.33 5.87 -26.30
N ARG A 417 5.24 5.72 -27.07
CA ARG A 417 4.37 4.55 -27.02
C ARG A 417 4.10 4.01 -28.42
N ASN A 418 4.09 2.68 -28.52
CA ASN A 418 3.73 1.97 -29.75
C ASN A 418 2.34 1.35 -29.63
N ILE A 419 1.77 0.99 -30.78
CA ILE A 419 0.50 0.27 -30.82
C ILE A 419 0.73 -1.16 -30.36
N VAL A 420 -0.12 -1.63 -29.43
CA VAL A 420 -0.03 -3.00 -28.90
C VAL A 420 -1.26 -3.80 -29.30
N LEU A 421 -1.06 -4.94 -29.93
CA LEU A 421 -2.08 -5.95 -30.19
C LEU A 421 -2.07 -6.95 -29.03
N LYS A 422 -3.20 -7.07 -28.33
CA LYS A 422 -3.39 -8.00 -27.21
C LYS A 422 -4.42 -9.05 -27.59
N PHE A 423 -4.08 -10.31 -27.38
CA PHE A 423 -4.94 -11.45 -27.72
C PHE A 423 -5.41 -12.20 -26.46
N GLU A 424 -6.64 -12.71 -26.49
CA GLU A 424 -7.16 -13.52 -25.36
C GLU A 424 -6.51 -14.91 -25.29
N GLU A 425 -6.07 -15.44 -26.42
CA GLU A 425 -5.40 -16.74 -26.60
C GLU A 425 -4.13 -16.60 -27.45
N PRO A 426 -3.18 -17.55 -27.40
CA PRO A 426 -1.99 -17.55 -28.24
C PRO A 426 -2.30 -17.51 -29.73
N VAL A 427 -1.43 -16.84 -30.48
CA VAL A 427 -1.55 -16.70 -31.94
C VAL A 427 -0.80 -17.83 -32.63
N GLU A 428 -1.44 -18.47 -33.62
CA GLU A 428 -0.83 -19.52 -34.44
C GLU A 428 -0.08 -18.92 -35.62
N HIS A 429 -0.72 -17.97 -36.32
CA HIS A 429 -0.17 -17.35 -37.51
C HIS A 429 -0.64 -15.89 -37.64
N ILE A 430 0.28 -15.03 -38.07
CA ILE A 430 0.03 -13.61 -38.39
C ILE A 430 0.50 -13.39 -39.83
N ASP A 431 -0.43 -13.01 -40.70
CA ASP A 431 -0.10 -12.52 -42.03
C ASP A 431 0.22 -11.03 -41.94
N THR A 432 1.50 -10.68 -42.06
CA THR A 432 1.94 -9.28 -42.05
C THR A 432 1.45 -8.50 -43.26
N ALA A 433 1.10 -9.14 -44.38
CA ALA A 433 0.56 -8.47 -45.56
C ALA A 433 -0.90 -8.04 -45.38
N ALA A 434 -1.60 -8.58 -44.39
CA ALA A 434 -2.95 -8.20 -44.01
C ALA A 434 -3.01 -7.00 -43.05
N ILE A 435 -1.85 -6.50 -42.60
CA ILE A 435 -1.72 -5.33 -41.74
C ILE A 435 -1.19 -4.19 -42.61
N HIS A 436 -1.99 -3.14 -42.74
CA HIS A 436 -1.64 -1.94 -43.50
C HIS A 436 -1.52 -0.76 -42.55
N MET A 437 -0.41 -0.05 -42.65
CA MET A 437 -0.17 1.19 -41.92
C MET A 437 0.02 2.31 -42.92
N ALA A 438 -0.82 3.33 -42.87
CA ALA A 438 -0.73 4.47 -43.76
C ALA A 438 -0.58 5.78 -42.98
N VAL A 439 0.20 6.72 -43.52
CA VAL A 439 0.33 8.09 -43.04
C VAL A 439 -0.43 9.03 -43.97
N LYS A 440 -1.03 10.08 -43.42
CA LYS A 440 -1.73 11.08 -44.20
C LYS A 440 -0.77 12.18 -44.66
N VAL A 441 -0.44 12.20 -45.94
CA VAL A 441 0.33 13.29 -46.57
C VAL A 441 -0.63 14.13 -47.40
N ASP A 442 -0.73 15.42 -47.05
CA ASP A 442 -1.70 16.40 -47.56
C ASP A 442 -3.17 16.00 -47.36
N SER A 443 -3.67 15.05 -48.15
CA SER A 443 -5.04 14.52 -48.10
C SER A 443 -5.13 13.06 -48.55
N LEU A 444 -4.01 12.43 -48.90
CA LEU A 444 -3.93 11.04 -49.34
C LEU A 444 -3.24 10.19 -48.28
N TRP A 445 -3.66 8.93 -48.21
CA TRP A 445 -3.05 7.93 -47.35
C TRP A 445 -1.93 7.24 -48.13
N GLU A 446 -0.71 7.35 -47.64
CA GLU A 446 0.47 6.68 -48.19
C GLU A 446 0.92 5.58 -47.23
N ASP A 447 1.12 4.36 -47.76
CA ASP A 447 1.54 3.23 -46.94
C ASP A 447 2.99 3.41 -46.44
N ILE A 448 3.20 3.09 -45.17
CA ILE A 448 4.52 3.15 -44.51
C ILE A 448 4.96 1.77 -44.03
N PRO A 449 6.28 1.51 -43.99
CA PRO A 449 6.79 0.29 -43.42
C PRO A 449 6.58 0.25 -41.90
N PHE A 450 6.34 -0.94 -41.38
CA PHE A 450 6.26 -1.21 -39.94
C PHE A 450 6.98 -2.52 -39.61
N ILE A 451 7.33 -2.69 -38.34
CA ILE A 451 7.90 -3.92 -37.80
C ILE A 451 6.93 -4.44 -36.75
N LEU A 452 6.54 -5.71 -36.87
CA LEU A 452 5.77 -6.40 -35.85
C LEU A 452 6.72 -7.16 -34.92
N MET A 453 6.77 -6.77 -33.66
CA MET A 453 7.63 -7.38 -32.65
C MET A 453 6.77 -8.15 -31.64
N ALA A 454 7.05 -9.45 -31.47
CA ALA A 454 6.42 -10.24 -30.42
C ALA A 454 7.02 -9.87 -29.05
N ASP A 455 6.19 -9.80 -28.03
CA ASP A 455 6.65 -9.61 -26.65
C ASP A 455 7.35 -10.89 -26.16
N SER A 456 8.55 -10.74 -25.59
CA SER A 456 9.37 -11.86 -25.13
C SER A 456 8.86 -12.49 -23.83
N VAL A 457 8.09 -11.74 -23.05
CA VAL A 457 7.54 -12.18 -21.76
C VAL A 457 6.09 -12.65 -21.92
N VAL A 458 5.29 -11.94 -22.73
CA VAL A 458 3.87 -12.24 -22.91
C VAL A 458 3.61 -12.67 -24.36
N PRO A 459 3.58 -13.99 -24.67
CA PRO A 459 3.46 -14.49 -26.05
C PRO A 459 2.11 -14.17 -26.74
N ARG A 460 1.19 -13.51 -26.04
CA ARG A 460 -0.10 -13.03 -26.54
C ARG A 460 -0.11 -11.53 -26.85
N GLN A 461 1.04 -10.88 -26.79
CA GLN A 461 1.18 -9.46 -27.06
C GLN A 461 2.18 -9.22 -28.18
N TYR A 462 1.81 -8.31 -29.08
CA TYR A 462 2.64 -7.91 -30.21
C TYR A 462 2.64 -6.39 -30.31
N GLN A 463 3.79 -5.80 -30.58
CA GLN A 463 3.95 -4.37 -30.75
C GLN A 463 4.19 -4.04 -32.22
N ILE A 464 3.47 -3.04 -32.73
CA ILE A 464 3.72 -2.48 -34.05
C ILE A 464 4.66 -1.28 -33.88
N LEU A 465 5.88 -1.43 -34.36
CA LEU A 465 6.91 -0.39 -34.37
C LEU A 465 6.90 0.28 -35.74
N ALA A 466 6.75 1.60 -35.74
CA ALA A 466 6.86 2.43 -36.94
C ALA A 466 7.61 3.71 -36.58
N ASP A 467 8.12 4.41 -37.57
CA ASP A 467 8.76 5.71 -37.38
C ASP A 467 7.68 6.81 -37.25
N TRP A 468 7.17 6.97 -36.03
CA TRP A 468 6.10 7.92 -35.72
C TRP A 468 6.62 9.36 -35.81
N GLN A 469 6.11 10.10 -36.79
CA GLN A 469 6.44 11.50 -37.00
C GLN A 469 5.50 12.39 -36.17
N PRO A 470 6.03 13.34 -35.38
CA PRO A 470 5.21 14.21 -34.54
C PRO A 470 4.16 15.00 -35.34
N GLY A 471 2.92 15.05 -34.84
CA GLY A 471 1.82 15.83 -35.44
C GLY A 471 1.11 15.17 -36.62
N GLN A 472 1.62 14.06 -37.16
CA GLN A 472 1.05 13.36 -38.30
C GLN A 472 -0.14 12.48 -37.92
N GLU A 473 -1.03 12.24 -38.89
CA GLU A 473 -2.16 11.32 -38.77
C GLU A 473 -1.83 9.99 -39.45
N TYR A 474 -2.13 8.89 -38.75
CA TYR A 474 -1.91 7.53 -39.23
C TYR A 474 -3.21 6.73 -39.20
N GLN A 475 -3.28 5.74 -40.09
CA GLN A 475 -4.38 4.79 -40.16
C GLN A 475 -3.82 3.37 -40.12
N LEU A 476 -4.21 2.63 -39.08
CA LEU A 476 -4.01 1.19 -38.98
C LEU A 476 -5.24 0.48 -39.56
N LYS A 477 -5.01 -0.37 -40.55
CA LYS A 477 -6.01 -1.31 -41.05
C LYS A 477 -5.50 -2.73 -40.87
N ILE A 478 -6.31 -3.57 -40.25
CA ILE A 478 -6.07 -5.00 -40.16
C ILE A 478 -7.22 -5.68 -40.88
N ASP A 479 -6.90 -6.41 -41.94
CA ASP A 479 -7.90 -7.12 -42.72
C ASP A 479 -8.52 -8.26 -41.91
N SER A 480 -9.81 -8.54 -42.18
CA SER A 480 -10.44 -9.74 -41.64
C SER A 480 -9.68 -10.98 -42.12
N LEU A 481 -9.53 -11.99 -41.26
CA LEU A 481 -8.77 -13.22 -41.55
C LEU A 481 -7.24 -13.08 -41.59
N GLY A 482 -6.67 -11.90 -41.35
CA GLY A 482 -5.22 -11.70 -41.33
C GLY A 482 -4.49 -12.38 -40.16
N ILE A 483 -5.19 -12.66 -39.06
CA ILE A 483 -4.60 -13.26 -37.85
C ILE A 483 -5.43 -14.47 -37.41
N LYS A 484 -4.75 -15.59 -37.15
CA LYS A 484 -5.34 -16.87 -36.76
C LYS A 484 -4.89 -17.28 -35.36
N GLY A 485 -5.84 -17.53 -34.47
CA GLY A 485 -5.60 -18.09 -33.14
C GLY A 485 -5.45 -19.61 -33.18
N ILE A 486 -4.86 -20.19 -32.12
CA ILE A 486 -4.57 -21.64 -32.04
C ILE A 486 -5.81 -22.55 -32.12
N TYR A 487 -7.01 -22.03 -31.83
CA TYR A 487 -8.26 -22.80 -31.93
C TYR A 487 -9.01 -22.58 -33.26
N GLY A 488 -8.32 -22.01 -34.26
CA GLY A 488 -8.84 -21.88 -35.63
C GLY A 488 -9.78 -20.69 -35.85
N LEU A 489 -9.95 -19.81 -34.86
CA LEU A 489 -10.68 -18.56 -35.03
C LEU A 489 -9.79 -17.50 -35.68
N TYR A 490 -10.42 -16.64 -36.47
CA TYR A 490 -9.75 -15.53 -37.15
C TYR A 490 -10.18 -14.18 -36.57
N THR A 491 -9.31 -13.17 -36.64
CA THR A 491 -9.65 -11.81 -36.21
C THR A 491 -10.64 -11.15 -37.17
N ASN A 492 -11.46 -10.25 -36.62
CA ASN A 492 -12.29 -9.35 -37.42
C ASN A 492 -11.45 -8.20 -37.99
N LYS A 493 -12.00 -7.49 -38.98
CA LYS A 493 -11.39 -6.27 -39.49
C LYS A 493 -11.29 -5.21 -38.40
N VAL A 494 -10.17 -4.48 -38.38
CA VAL A 494 -9.95 -3.34 -37.49
C VAL A 494 -9.48 -2.16 -38.31
N GLU A 495 -10.09 -1.00 -38.10
CA GLU A 495 -9.70 0.25 -38.73
C GLU A 495 -9.61 1.31 -37.64
N ASN A 496 -8.39 1.76 -37.33
CA ASN A 496 -8.12 2.77 -36.32
C ASN A 496 -7.38 3.94 -36.95
N GLN A 497 -7.87 5.15 -36.72
CA GLN A 497 -7.15 6.37 -37.04
C GLN A 497 -6.58 6.96 -35.76
N LEU A 498 -5.32 7.35 -35.81
CA LEU A 498 -4.59 7.92 -34.68
C LEU A 498 -3.80 9.13 -35.13
N LYS A 499 -3.68 10.11 -34.24
CA LYS A 499 -2.84 11.29 -34.44
C LYS A 499 -1.68 11.24 -33.45
N VAL A 500 -0.46 11.30 -33.96
CA VAL A 500 0.74 11.37 -33.12
C VAL A 500 0.83 12.79 -32.55
N LYS A 501 1.00 12.89 -31.24
CA LYS A 501 1.15 14.20 -30.56
C LYS A 501 2.41 14.94 -31.03
N THR A 502 2.42 16.26 -30.92
CA THR A 502 3.59 17.07 -31.25
C THR A 502 4.57 17.07 -30.08
N LEU A 503 5.81 17.48 -30.32
CA LEU A 503 6.80 17.67 -29.25
C LEU A 503 6.38 18.77 -28.26
N GLU A 504 5.68 19.80 -28.76
CA GLU A 504 5.16 20.92 -27.98
C GLU A 504 4.06 20.51 -27.01
N ASP A 505 3.40 19.37 -27.24
CA ASP A 505 2.37 18.85 -26.35
C ASP A 505 2.94 18.31 -25.02
N TYR A 506 4.26 18.12 -24.91
CA TYR A 506 4.91 17.52 -23.75
C TYR A 506 5.74 18.51 -22.92
N GLY A 507 5.97 18.14 -21.66
CA GLY A 507 7.00 18.73 -20.83
C GLY A 507 8.27 17.87 -20.77
N THR A 508 9.38 18.51 -20.38
CA THR A 508 10.66 17.85 -20.12
C THR A 508 11.12 18.19 -18.70
N LEU A 509 11.71 17.22 -18.01
CA LEU A 509 12.27 17.39 -16.68
C LEU A 509 13.73 16.94 -16.67
N TYR A 510 14.62 17.89 -16.38
CA TYR A 510 16.05 17.70 -16.18
C TYR A 510 16.36 17.66 -14.69
N LEU A 511 17.05 16.62 -14.23
CA LEU A 511 17.41 16.45 -12.84
C LEU A 511 18.92 16.34 -12.70
N ASN A 512 19.49 17.17 -11.82
CA ASN A 512 20.86 17.04 -11.34
C ASN A 512 20.84 16.48 -9.92
N ILE A 513 21.45 15.33 -9.68
CA ILE A 513 21.32 14.58 -8.44
C ILE A 513 22.61 14.66 -7.64
N VAL A 514 22.50 15.03 -6.38
CA VAL A 514 23.62 15.19 -5.46
C VAL A 514 23.49 14.17 -4.34
N GLY A 515 24.56 13.41 -4.10
CA GLY A 515 24.61 12.39 -3.05
C GLY A 515 24.18 10.97 -3.47
N ALA A 516 23.77 10.77 -4.73
CA ALA A 516 23.38 9.45 -5.23
C ALA A 516 24.55 8.43 -5.22
N GLY A 517 24.21 7.15 -5.02
CA GLY A 517 25.16 6.05 -5.13
C GLY A 517 25.63 5.81 -6.58
N PRO A 518 26.68 4.99 -6.79
CA PRO A 518 27.32 4.76 -8.10
C PRO A 518 26.39 4.14 -9.16
N HIS A 519 25.30 3.51 -8.74
CA HIS A 519 24.32 2.85 -9.61
C HIS A 519 22.89 3.23 -9.20
N ALA A 520 22.63 4.52 -8.97
CA ALA A 520 21.29 4.97 -8.61
C ALA A 520 20.31 4.86 -9.79
N ILE A 521 19.06 4.53 -9.48
CA ILE A 521 17.96 4.49 -10.46
C ILE A 521 16.86 5.44 -10.01
N VAL A 522 16.49 6.34 -10.92
CA VAL A 522 15.38 7.27 -10.70
C VAL A 522 14.11 6.71 -11.31
N GLN A 523 13.04 6.77 -10.54
CA GLN A 523 11.70 6.36 -10.92
C GLN A 523 10.78 7.57 -10.91
N LEU A 524 10.13 7.79 -12.04
CA LEU A 524 9.03 8.73 -12.19
C LEU A 524 7.74 8.03 -11.79
N LEU A 525 7.03 8.60 -10.82
CA LEU A 525 5.84 8.03 -10.21
C LEU A 525 4.58 8.85 -10.54
N ASN A 526 3.44 8.18 -10.51
CA ASN A 526 2.12 8.80 -10.57
C ASN A 526 1.57 9.12 -9.16
N SER A 527 0.38 9.72 -9.08
CA SER A 527 -0.29 10.06 -7.80
C SER A 527 -0.69 8.87 -6.93
N SER A 528 -0.55 7.63 -7.42
CA SER A 528 -0.81 6.40 -6.66
C SER A 528 0.48 5.70 -6.19
N ASP A 529 1.63 6.39 -6.25
CA ASP A 529 2.95 5.83 -5.94
C ASP A 529 3.36 4.69 -6.89
N GLY A 530 2.76 4.66 -8.09
CA GLY A 530 3.04 3.68 -9.14
C GLY A 530 4.10 4.17 -10.12
N VAL A 531 5.07 3.31 -10.45
CA VAL A 531 6.16 3.63 -11.38
C VAL A 531 5.61 3.78 -12.80
N VAL A 532 5.77 4.98 -13.38
CA VAL A 532 5.44 5.30 -14.77
C VAL A 532 6.62 5.02 -15.68
N ARG A 533 7.82 5.42 -15.25
CA ARG A 533 9.07 5.20 -15.98
C ARG A 533 10.22 5.12 -14.99
N GLN A 534 11.29 4.42 -15.36
CA GLN A 534 12.53 4.40 -14.61
C GLN A 534 13.73 4.59 -15.54
N GLN A 535 14.79 5.20 -15.02
CA GLN A 535 16.01 5.48 -15.76
C GLN A 535 17.22 5.50 -14.81
N PRO A 536 18.34 4.88 -15.19
CA PRO A 536 19.57 4.95 -14.40
C PRO A 536 20.15 6.37 -14.42
N VAL A 537 20.78 6.76 -13.32
CA VAL A 537 21.54 8.00 -13.23
C VAL A 537 22.80 7.90 -14.08
N THR A 538 23.09 8.92 -14.87
CA THR A 538 24.28 8.96 -15.73
C THR A 538 25.56 9.25 -14.92
N ASP A 539 26.73 9.01 -15.51
CA ASP A 539 28.04 9.31 -14.89
C ASP A 539 28.23 10.79 -14.49
N LYS A 540 27.41 11.70 -15.04
CA LYS A 540 27.39 13.13 -14.70
C LYS A 540 26.42 13.46 -13.57
N ASN A 541 25.86 12.45 -12.91
CA ASN A 541 24.80 12.54 -11.92
C ASN A 541 23.51 13.21 -12.42
N THR A 542 23.20 13.09 -13.71
CA THR A 542 21.95 13.62 -14.28
C THR A 542 20.99 12.50 -14.66
N CYS A 543 19.69 12.80 -14.59
CA CYS A 543 18.63 11.92 -15.05
C CYS A 543 17.49 12.73 -15.69
N ASP A 544 17.27 12.52 -16.98
CA ASP A 544 16.38 13.38 -17.76
C ASP A 544 15.16 12.62 -18.26
N PHE A 545 14.00 13.23 -18.11
CA PHE A 545 12.72 12.66 -18.45
C PHE A 545 12.04 13.48 -19.55
N TYR A 546 12.07 12.96 -20.77
CA TYR A 546 11.40 13.55 -21.94
C TYR A 546 9.97 13.03 -22.13
N PHE A 547 9.17 13.76 -22.91
CA PHE A 547 7.81 13.38 -23.34
C PHE A 547 6.83 13.18 -22.17
N LEU A 548 6.88 14.06 -21.16
CA LEU A 548 5.97 14.01 -20.02
C LEU A 548 4.61 14.63 -20.36
N GLN A 549 3.52 13.96 -19.96
CA GLN A 549 2.18 14.41 -20.32
C GLN A 549 1.78 15.65 -19.52
N PRO A 550 1.19 16.68 -20.17
CA PRO A 550 0.75 17.88 -19.48
C PRO A 550 -0.46 17.59 -18.58
N SER A 551 -0.70 18.47 -17.60
CA SER A 551 -1.76 18.34 -16.59
C SER A 551 -1.70 17.05 -15.78
N THR A 552 -0.55 16.37 -15.79
CA THR A 552 -0.27 15.18 -14.99
C THR A 552 0.66 15.56 -13.84
N LYS A 553 0.32 15.13 -12.63
CA LYS A 553 1.18 15.26 -11.46
C LYS A 553 2.18 14.10 -11.46
N TYR A 554 3.46 14.44 -11.40
CA TYR A 554 4.53 13.48 -11.25
C TYR A 554 5.27 13.66 -9.93
N TYR A 555 5.73 12.53 -9.39
CA TYR A 555 6.57 12.44 -8.21
C TYR A 555 7.84 11.67 -8.58
N ILE A 556 8.89 11.83 -7.79
CA ILE A 556 10.19 11.23 -8.08
C ILE A 556 10.66 10.45 -6.87
N ARG A 557 11.07 9.21 -7.14
CA ARG A 557 11.76 8.32 -6.20
C ARG A 557 13.10 7.93 -6.79
N LEU A 558 14.11 7.76 -5.95
CA LEU A 558 15.40 7.18 -6.32
C LEU A 558 15.69 6.03 -5.38
N PHE A 559 16.31 4.98 -5.91
CA PHE A 559 16.94 3.96 -5.09
C PHE A 559 18.38 3.72 -5.54
N ASN A 560 19.25 3.36 -4.59
CA ASN A 560 20.62 2.97 -4.88
C ASN A 560 20.67 1.46 -5.15
N ASP A 561 20.93 1.08 -6.41
CA ASP A 561 21.02 -0.33 -6.83
C ASP A 561 22.45 -0.84 -6.60
N ASP A 562 22.71 -1.38 -5.41
CA ASP A 562 24.07 -1.76 -5.00
C ASP A 562 24.61 -2.95 -5.79
N ASN A 563 23.74 -3.73 -6.43
CA ASN A 563 24.11 -4.92 -7.21
C ASN A 563 23.95 -4.75 -8.73
N ASN A 564 23.47 -3.60 -9.19
CA ASN A 564 23.30 -3.21 -10.59
C ASN A 564 22.40 -4.16 -11.39
N ASN A 565 21.29 -4.62 -10.80
CA ASN A 565 20.32 -5.50 -11.46
C ASN A 565 19.09 -4.77 -12.04
N GLY A 566 18.95 -3.47 -11.81
CA GLY A 566 17.84 -2.65 -12.28
C GLY A 566 16.57 -2.69 -11.41
N VAL A 567 16.60 -3.36 -10.25
CA VAL A 567 15.46 -3.67 -9.39
C VAL A 567 15.83 -3.38 -7.94
N TRP A 568 14.90 -2.80 -7.18
CA TRP A 568 15.11 -2.60 -5.75
C TRP A 568 15.15 -3.94 -5.00
N ASP A 569 16.22 -4.16 -4.23
CA ASP A 569 16.41 -5.37 -3.43
C ASP A 569 16.13 -5.18 -1.93
N THR A 570 15.48 -6.20 -1.35
CA THR A 570 15.17 -6.26 0.08
C THR A 570 16.38 -6.69 0.94
N GLY A 571 16.31 -6.46 2.25
CA GLY A 571 17.35 -6.85 3.19
C GLY A 571 17.40 -8.34 3.52
N ASN A 572 18.45 -8.76 4.23
CA ASN A 572 18.62 -10.10 4.79
C ASN A 572 19.25 -10.00 6.18
N TYR A 573 18.53 -10.42 7.21
CA TYR A 573 18.96 -10.32 8.59
C TYR A 573 20.13 -11.25 8.92
N ALA A 574 20.08 -12.50 8.43
CA ALA A 574 21.11 -13.50 8.68
C ALA A 574 22.49 -13.07 8.13
N GLU A 575 22.48 -12.35 7.01
CA GLU A 575 23.68 -11.79 6.37
C GLU A 575 24.01 -10.37 6.87
N LYS A 576 23.17 -9.78 7.72
CA LYS A 576 23.24 -8.37 8.15
C LYS A 576 23.23 -7.39 6.98
N ARG A 577 22.53 -7.75 5.91
CA ARG A 577 22.36 -6.91 4.73
C ARG A 577 21.13 -6.02 4.92
N GLN A 578 21.34 -4.72 4.94
CA GLN A 578 20.24 -3.75 4.88
C GLN A 578 19.56 -3.80 3.50
N PRO A 579 18.27 -3.48 3.40
CA PRO A 579 17.62 -3.23 2.12
C PRO A 579 18.27 -2.02 1.42
N GLU A 580 18.17 -1.99 0.10
CA GLU A 580 18.65 -0.87 -0.70
C GLU A 580 17.97 0.45 -0.31
N GLU A 581 18.74 1.52 -0.33
CA GLU A 581 18.27 2.81 0.15
C GLU A 581 17.34 3.49 -0.86
N VAL A 582 16.25 4.06 -0.35
CA VAL A 582 15.23 4.75 -1.14
C VAL A 582 15.09 6.19 -0.66
N PHE A 583 14.96 7.11 -1.61
CA PHE A 583 14.81 8.54 -1.39
C PHE A 583 13.65 9.09 -2.22
N TYR A 584 12.94 10.09 -1.68
CA TYR A 584 11.87 10.79 -2.39
C TYR A 584 12.22 12.27 -2.55
N PHE A 585 11.92 12.82 -3.72
CA PHE A 585 12.01 14.27 -3.89
C PHE A 585 10.77 14.91 -3.23
N PRO A 586 10.93 15.81 -2.24
CA PRO A 586 9.83 16.44 -1.50
C PRO A 586 9.09 17.53 -2.30
N LYS A 587 8.85 17.30 -3.60
CA LYS A 587 8.18 18.23 -4.51
C LYS A 587 7.31 17.43 -5.49
N VAL A 588 6.19 18.02 -5.87
CA VAL A 588 5.32 17.52 -6.93
C VAL A 588 5.46 18.43 -8.14
N TRP A 589 5.50 17.83 -9.33
CA TRP A 589 5.49 18.59 -10.56
C TRP A 589 4.19 18.39 -11.30
N GLU A 590 3.47 19.49 -11.52
CA GLU A 590 2.35 19.54 -12.44
C GLU A 590 2.88 19.94 -13.82
N MET A 591 3.01 18.96 -14.72
CA MET A 591 3.60 19.18 -16.03
C MET A 591 2.74 20.10 -16.89
N LYS A 592 3.40 20.97 -17.65
CA LYS A 592 2.77 21.85 -18.64
C LYS A 592 3.34 21.51 -20.02
N ALA A 593 2.51 21.70 -21.04
CA ALA A 593 2.93 21.52 -22.42
C ALA A 593 4.01 22.55 -22.78
N ASN A 594 5.03 22.13 -23.52
CA ASN A 594 6.17 22.93 -23.97
C ASN A 594 6.93 23.62 -22.82
N PHE A 595 6.99 22.99 -21.64
CA PHE A 595 7.75 23.48 -20.50
C PHE A 595 8.92 22.56 -20.18
N GLU A 596 10.05 23.18 -19.88
CA GLU A 596 11.25 22.51 -19.39
C GLU A 596 11.45 22.89 -17.93
N PHE A 597 11.63 21.88 -17.07
CA PHE A 597 11.96 22.06 -15.66
C PHE A 597 13.38 21.56 -15.43
N GLU A 598 14.21 22.36 -14.78
CA GLU A 598 15.55 21.96 -14.35
C GLU A 598 15.64 22.10 -12.83
N GLU A 599 15.96 21.01 -12.16
CA GLU A 599 16.02 20.96 -10.69
C GLU A 599 17.27 20.24 -10.21
N THR A 600 17.85 20.76 -9.14
CA THR A 600 18.95 20.08 -8.42
C THR A 600 18.38 19.40 -7.18
N TRP A 601 18.58 18.09 -7.07
CA TRP A 601 18.11 17.27 -5.96
C TRP A 601 19.28 16.79 -5.10
N ASP A 602 19.39 17.31 -3.89
CA ASP A 602 20.20 16.71 -2.82
C ASP A 602 19.35 15.72 -2.02
N ILE A 603 19.72 14.44 -2.07
CA ILE A 603 18.96 13.36 -1.44
C ILE A 603 19.02 13.38 0.10
N HIS A 604 19.94 14.14 0.70
CA HIS A 604 20.11 14.23 2.15
C HIS A 604 19.65 15.57 2.74
N ALA A 605 19.24 16.53 1.91
CA ALA A 605 18.81 17.85 2.37
C ALA A 605 17.57 17.80 3.27
N VAL A 606 16.66 16.84 3.03
CA VAL A 606 15.45 16.63 3.83
C VAL A 606 15.53 15.27 4.53
N PRO A 607 15.24 15.18 5.84
CA PRO A 607 15.17 13.90 6.56
C PRO A 607 14.19 12.91 5.92
N LEU A 608 14.53 11.61 5.93
CA LEU A 608 13.79 10.55 5.21
C LEU A 608 12.29 10.49 5.58
N ASP A 609 11.94 10.75 6.84
CA ASP A 609 10.56 10.77 7.34
C ASP A 609 9.70 11.89 6.73
N LYS A 610 10.34 12.92 6.16
CA LYS A 610 9.69 14.11 5.57
C LYS A 610 9.83 14.18 4.05
N GLN A 611 10.59 13.28 3.43
CA GLN A 611 10.80 13.28 1.98
C GLN A 611 9.53 12.92 1.22
N LYS A 612 8.78 11.90 1.68
CA LYS A 612 7.55 11.47 1.03
C LYS A 612 6.40 12.44 1.33
N LEU A 613 5.80 12.98 0.27
CA LEU A 613 4.66 13.90 0.36
C LEU A 613 3.40 13.17 0.85
N ASP A 614 2.60 13.85 1.69
CA ASP A 614 1.38 13.28 2.27
C ASP A 614 0.32 12.92 1.23
N GLU A 615 0.33 13.55 0.05
CA GLU A 615 -0.60 13.24 -1.06
C GLU A 615 -0.48 11.78 -1.50
N ILE A 616 0.75 11.28 -1.63
CA ILE A 616 1.08 9.93 -2.14
C ILE A 616 1.23 8.88 -1.03
N LYS A 617 1.21 9.28 0.25
CA LYS A 617 1.15 8.34 1.37
C LYS A 617 -0.18 7.59 1.35
N LYS A 618 -0.09 6.26 1.32
CA LYS A 618 -1.24 5.35 1.40
C LYS A 618 -1.80 5.31 2.82
N GLN A 619 -0.91 5.28 3.81
CA GLN A 619 -1.22 5.42 5.22
C GLN A 619 -1.41 6.91 5.51
N LYS A 620 -2.67 7.35 5.54
CA LYS A 620 -2.97 8.70 6.02
C LYS A 620 -2.69 8.75 7.54
N PRO A 621 -2.00 9.80 8.02
CA PRO A 621 -1.81 9.98 9.44
C PRO A 621 -3.18 10.14 10.10
N ASP A 622 -3.37 9.51 11.24
CA ASP A 622 -4.57 9.74 12.04
C ASP A 622 -4.57 11.23 12.41
N GLU A 623 -5.73 11.90 12.25
CA GLU A 623 -5.86 13.28 12.68
C GLU A 623 -5.51 13.34 14.17
N ALA A 624 -4.57 14.22 14.53
CA ALA A 624 -4.24 14.42 15.93
C ALA A 624 -5.52 14.84 16.65
N LYS A 625 -5.97 14.04 17.63
CA LYS A 625 -7.13 14.38 18.43
C LYS A 625 -6.80 15.65 19.21
N LYS A 626 -7.28 16.78 18.71
CA LYS A 626 -7.22 18.06 19.40
C LYS A 626 -8.52 18.26 20.15
N ILE A 627 -8.42 18.90 21.30
CA ILE A 627 -9.58 19.46 21.99
C ILE A 627 -10.27 20.37 20.97
N LYS A 628 -11.56 20.10 20.72
CA LYS A 628 -12.35 20.89 19.77
C LYS A 628 -12.95 22.06 20.53
N ASP A 629 -12.74 23.29 20.05
CA ASP A 629 -13.39 24.51 20.58
C ASP A 629 -14.88 24.56 20.18
N ARG A 630 -15.65 23.55 20.58
CA ARG A 630 -17.06 23.36 20.23
C ARG A 630 -17.93 24.51 20.75
N ASN A 631 -17.54 25.11 21.87
CA ASN A 631 -18.19 26.29 22.41
C ASN A 631 -18.02 27.50 21.48
N LYS A 632 -16.82 27.69 20.90
CA LYS A 632 -16.54 28.76 19.92
C LYS A 632 -17.28 28.52 18.61
N GLU A 633 -17.33 27.28 18.13
CA GLU A 633 -18.11 26.92 16.94
C GLU A 633 -19.62 27.13 17.16
N ARG A 634 -20.13 26.78 18.34
CA ARG A 634 -21.53 27.00 18.74
C ARG A 634 -21.84 28.49 18.83
N ALA A 635 -20.96 29.29 19.45
CA ALA A 635 -21.10 30.74 19.50
C ALA A 635 -21.18 31.35 18.09
N ARG A 636 -20.27 30.94 17.18
CA ARG A 636 -20.28 31.36 15.77
C ARG A 636 -21.58 30.97 15.05
N LYS A 637 -22.11 29.76 15.26
CA LYS A 637 -23.38 29.30 14.68
C LYS A 637 -24.60 30.04 15.23
N LEU A 638 -24.54 30.47 16.50
CA LEU A 638 -25.58 31.25 17.17
C LEU A 638 -25.44 32.77 16.93
N GLY A 639 -24.45 33.21 16.13
CA GLY A 639 -24.19 34.62 15.86
C GLY A 639 -23.73 35.41 17.09
N ARG A 640 -23.18 34.72 18.09
CA ARG A 640 -22.60 35.33 19.30
C ARG A 640 -21.08 35.32 19.12
N THR A 641 -20.48 36.50 19.07
CA THR A 641 -19.02 36.70 19.05
C THR A 641 -18.43 36.41 20.41
#